data_AF-A0AAJ6E183-F1
#
_entry.id   AF-A0AAJ6E183-F1
#
_cell.length_a   1.000
_cell.length_b   1.000
_cell.length_c   1.000
_cell.angle_alpha   90.00
_cell.angle_beta   90.00
_cell.angle_gamma   90.00
#
_symmetry.space_group_name_H-M   'P 1'
#
loop_
_entity.id
_entity.type
_entity.pdbx_description
1 polymer ?
#
loop_
_entity_poly.entity_id
_entity_poly.type
_entity_poly.pdbx_seq_one_letter_code
_entity_poly.pdbx_strand_id
1 'polypeptide(L)'
;MSFDLSSAPFSSDSLWNQQVPTGATYTRINWPGSTGWNYDVGSTPPVYVASSSDPVVQVSVPESWGWPGGTVSVHMPAGATGGTGTDAAFVVIDGDTAYNFWQFDRTSNTTATAQSYGKANVVTDTGWGANSQGAGIVAAGASELGGLLVQAQTDTGTINHALQIALDSSLLKPGYTGPAIAGDGVNPNGTVQEGQLLAIPPGTPMPSGLSQLGQEVFRALQQYGAYVIDNGVDQTAIRAQGNAYDAATMNSLRLDLNSVLPMLQAVSGGSPTPTTPTAPTTPTTPTDPVNVAPTVTQASASPGTGVEHVGDTVTMKLGFSEAVTVTGTPTLSLNDGAKATYVSGNGTNALTFKTTVASTDTDTSALAITGVNLPNGASIKDSGGLAANLSGAVKTFSGLQISTASTTPTTPTTPTTPTTPTTPSTPSTPSVTTPVLSVADNSLWVAGRGGQVDLGTTVTTTDPNDQVTLNIKGLPRYETITTSDGTKFRGSNITLTSAQVDGGLTLTSSYKGGGQPVANLTLTATAKDPITGDVASSTPQTITVTDPQVRTTTNQTVTNPSSSTGTDTGESDHGVGWQSQHRGSVASGGTTTTRTSQGSALFSEIRDLVANRGVATSASPITAADSSHASGSTASSLASQSFALLNQHLAGNTGRVDPGQIMAPVSNANTWAQGSSFLTRPQH
;
A
#
# COMPACT_ATOMS: atom_id res chain seq x y z
N MET A 1 18.29 -21.22 -3.86
CA MET A 1 17.82 -19.90 -4.31
C MET A 1 16.55 -19.61 -3.53
N SER A 2 16.26 -18.36 -3.16
CA SER A 2 14.97 -18.01 -2.57
C SER A 2 13.94 -17.83 -3.68
N PHE A 3 12.75 -18.39 -3.52
CA PHE A 3 11.64 -18.16 -4.44
C PHE A 3 11.31 -16.66 -4.53
N ASP A 4 11.07 -16.17 -5.75
CA ASP A 4 10.70 -14.78 -6.01
C ASP A 4 9.17 -14.65 -5.98
N LEU A 5 8.67 -13.87 -5.02
CA LEU A 5 7.23 -13.64 -4.83
C LEU A 5 6.58 -12.88 -6.00
N SER A 6 7.34 -12.23 -6.88
CA SER A 6 6.80 -11.62 -8.11
C SER A 6 6.45 -12.65 -9.19
N SER A 7 6.94 -13.89 -9.06
CA SER A 7 6.62 -14.99 -9.97
C SER A 7 5.35 -15.74 -9.53
N ALA A 8 4.65 -16.35 -10.48
CA ALA A 8 3.54 -17.22 -10.17
C ALA A 8 4.06 -18.51 -9.51
N PRO A 9 3.53 -18.93 -8.36
CA PRO A 9 3.94 -20.18 -7.72
C PRO A 9 3.44 -21.39 -8.51
N PHE A 10 4.10 -22.53 -8.29
CA PHE A 10 3.80 -23.85 -8.84
C PHE A 10 4.21 -24.04 -10.29
N SER A 11 4.17 -25.29 -10.74
CA SER A 11 4.57 -25.66 -12.09
C SER A 11 3.69 -24.99 -13.14
N SER A 12 4.19 -24.90 -14.38
CA SER A 12 3.41 -24.41 -15.52
C SER A 12 2.15 -25.24 -15.80
N ASP A 13 2.15 -26.49 -15.35
CA ASP A 13 1.02 -27.41 -15.51
C ASP A 13 -0.01 -27.24 -14.38
N SER A 14 0.30 -26.44 -13.35
CA SER A 14 -0.65 -26.08 -12.31
C SER A 14 -1.88 -25.40 -12.92
N LEU A 15 -3.07 -25.83 -12.52
CA LEU A 15 -4.31 -25.16 -12.89
C LEU A 15 -4.38 -23.71 -12.40
N TRP A 16 -3.61 -23.34 -11.37
CA TRP A 16 -3.46 -21.93 -10.98
C TRP A 16 -2.86 -21.09 -12.10
N ASN A 17 -1.99 -21.68 -12.92
CA ASN A 17 -1.24 -21.00 -13.96
C ASN A 17 -1.84 -21.20 -15.37
N GLN A 18 -3.04 -21.80 -15.45
CA GLN A 18 -3.74 -22.04 -16.71
C GLN A 18 -4.86 -21.02 -16.92
N GLN A 19 -5.00 -20.56 -18.16
CA GLN A 19 -6.11 -19.70 -18.56
C GLN A 19 -7.42 -20.48 -18.59
N VAL A 20 -8.54 -19.77 -18.50
CA VAL A 20 -9.87 -20.35 -18.69
C VAL A 20 -9.91 -21.10 -20.04
N PRO A 21 -10.40 -22.36 -20.08
CA PRO A 21 -10.40 -23.16 -21.30
C PRO A 21 -11.09 -22.47 -22.48
N THR A 22 -10.49 -22.58 -23.67
CA THR A 22 -11.12 -22.06 -24.89
C THR A 22 -12.39 -22.84 -25.20
N GLY A 23 -13.48 -22.13 -25.52
CA GLY A 23 -14.78 -22.74 -25.77
C GLY A 23 -15.51 -23.21 -24.50
N ALA A 24 -15.08 -22.75 -23.32
CA ALA A 24 -15.79 -23.05 -22.08
C ALA A 24 -17.23 -22.52 -22.09
N THR A 25 -18.10 -23.23 -21.38
CA THR A 25 -19.49 -22.84 -21.12
C THR A 25 -19.58 -22.14 -19.77
N TYR A 26 -20.31 -21.04 -19.73
CA TYR A 26 -20.53 -20.21 -18.54
C TYR A 26 -21.96 -20.37 -18.06
N THR A 27 -22.12 -20.88 -16.84
CA THR A 27 -23.43 -21.01 -16.19
C THR A 27 -23.60 -19.93 -15.15
N ARG A 28 -24.66 -19.14 -15.28
CA ARG A 28 -24.96 -18.06 -14.32
C ARG A 28 -25.16 -18.62 -12.91
N ILE A 29 -24.55 -17.93 -11.95
CA ILE A 29 -24.77 -18.15 -10.51
C ILE A 29 -25.76 -17.09 -10.02
N ASN A 30 -26.69 -17.49 -9.17
CA ASN A 30 -27.63 -16.57 -8.51
C ASN A 30 -26.96 -15.96 -7.29
N TRP A 31 -26.12 -14.96 -7.53
CA TRP A 31 -25.39 -14.24 -6.50
C TRP A 31 -26.33 -13.54 -5.50
N PRO A 32 -26.06 -13.63 -4.19
CA PRO A 32 -26.75 -12.80 -3.19
C PRO A 32 -26.62 -11.32 -3.54
N GLY A 33 -27.65 -10.53 -3.25
CA GLY A 33 -27.55 -9.07 -3.38
C GLY A 33 -26.39 -8.53 -2.54
N SER A 34 -25.69 -7.51 -3.03
CA SER A 34 -24.65 -6.85 -2.23
C SER A 34 -25.28 -6.19 -1.01
N THR A 35 -24.70 -6.47 0.15
CA THR A 35 -24.98 -5.80 1.43
C THR A 35 -23.93 -4.73 1.74
N GLY A 36 -22.97 -4.52 0.83
CA GLY A 36 -21.76 -3.71 1.01
C GLY A 36 -20.59 -4.45 1.67
N TRP A 37 -20.82 -5.62 2.28
CA TRP A 37 -19.82 -6.34 3.09
C TRP A 37 -19.74 -7.85 2.82
N ASN A 38 -20.72 -8.43 2.12
CA ASN A 38 -20.71 -9.86 1.79
C ASN A 38 -19.77 -10.22 0.63
N TYR A 39 -19.21 -9.23 -0.05
CA TYR A 39 -18.14 -9.38 -1.04
C TYR A 39 -16.88 -8.70 -0.52
N ASP A 40 -15.85 -9.48 -0.20
CA ASP A 40 -14.72 -8.99 0.60
C ASP A 40 -13.36 -9.56 0.15
N VAL A 41 -12.28 -9.04 0.74
CA VAL A 41 -10.99 -9.70 0.86
C VAL A 41 -10.95 -10.39 2.22
N GLY A 42 -11.05 -11.72 2.18
CA GLY A 42 -11.26 -12.58 3.36
C GLY A 42 -9.99 -12.77 4.20
N SER A 43 -9.93 -13.87 4.95
CA SER A 43 -8.76 -14.21 5.78
C SER A 43 -7.47 -14.15 4.94
N THR A 44 -6.52 -13.32 5.35
CA THR A 44 -5.30 -13.01 4.60
C THR A 44 -4.09 -13.60 5.33
N PRO A 45 -3.49 -14.70 4.84
CA PRO A 45 -2.30 -15.24 5.47
C PRO A 45 -1.12 -14.28 5.27
N PRO A 46 -0.33 -13.97 6.32
CA PRO A 46 0.97 -13.38 6.12
C PRO A 46 1.87 -14.41 5.39
N VAL A 47 2.63 -13.93 4.41
CA VAL A 47 3.57 -14.75 3.63
C VAL A 47 4.99 -14.30 3.93
N TYR A 48 5.85 -15.27 4.22
CA TYR A 48 7.27 -15.05 4.50
C TYR A 48 8.14 -15.89 3.57
N VAL A 49 9.26 -15.32 3.13
CA VAL A 49 10.32 -16.07 2.44
C VAL A 49 11.47 -16.23 3.41
N ALA A 50 11.83 -17.48 3.71
CA ALA A 50 12.91 -17.80 4.62
C ALA A 50 14.26 -17.84 3.89
N SER A 51 15.29 -17.50 4.63
CA SER A 51 16.69 -17.63 4.25
C SER A 51 17.34 -18.77 5.03
N SER A 52 18.43 -19.32 4.52
CA SER A 52 19.24 -20.31 5.25
C SER A 52 19.89 -19.75 6.52
N SER A 53 19.92 -18.43 6.70
CA SER A 53 20.39 -17.77 7.92
C SER A 53 19.33 -17.61 8.99
N ASP A 54 18.05 -17.87 8.68
CA ASP A 54 16.97 -17.78 9.64
C ASP A 54 17.01 -18.93 10.65
N PRO A 55 16.48 -18.72 11.88
CA PRO A 55 16.41 -19.81 12.84
C PRO A 55 15.51 -20.93 12.33
N VAL A 56 15.96 -22.17 12.53
CA VAL A 56 15.12 -23.35 12.32
C VAL A 56 14.11 -23.43 13.46
N VAL A 57 12.83 -23.38 13.10
CA VAL A 57 11.69 -23.51 14.02
C VAL A 57 11.16 -24.93 13.97
N GLN A 58 11.02 -25.52 15.15
CA GLN A 58 10.37 -26.80 15.36
C GLN A 58 8.87 -26.57 15.60
N VAL A 59 8.05 -26.87 14.59
CA VAL A 59 6.59 -26.71 14.66
C VAL A 59 5.96 -28.03 15.05
N SER A 60 5.36 -28.09 16.25
CA SER A 60 4.59 -29.25 16.69
C SER A 60 3.19 -29.22 16.08
N VAL A 61 2.78 -30.32 15.43
CA VAL A 61 1.50 -30.45 14.74
C VAL A 61 0.84 -31.81 15.03
N PRO A 62 -0.49 -31.88 15.18
CA PRO A 62 -1.22 -33.15 15.23
C PRO A 62 -1.34 -33.78 13.84
N GLU A 63 -1.80 -35.03 13.77
CA GLU A 63 -2.18 -35.66 12.50
C GLU A 63 -3.42 -34.98 11.93
N SER A 64 -3.35 -34.52 10.69
CA SER A 64 -4.39 -33.69 10.07
C SER A 64 -4.15 -33.54 8.56
N TRP A 65 -5.21 -33.32 7.78
CA TRP A 65 -5.15 -33.07 6.31
C TRP A 65 -4.29 -34.08 5.52
N GLY A 66 -4.30 -35.34 5.95
CA GLY A 66 -3.53 -36.45 5.35
C GLY A 66 -2.05 -36.50 5.75
N TRP A 67 -1.58 -35.55 6.57
CA TRP A 67 -0.23 -35.50 7.08
C TRP A 67 -0.13 -36.13 8.47
N PRO A 68 0.92 -36.94 8.73
CA PRO A 68 1.14 -37.50 10.06
C PRO A 68 1.49 -36.40 11.06
N GLY A 69 1.05 -36.60 12.30
CA GLY A 69 1.44 -35.73 13.41
C GLY A 69 2.93 -35.86 13.73
N GLY A 70 3.51 -34.80 14.29
CA GLY A 70 4.91 -34.77 14.66
C GLY A 70 5.48 -33.36 14.73
N THR A 71 6.78 -33.26 14.43
CA THR A 71 7.50 -31.98 14.41
C THR A 71 7.99 -31.68 13.01
N VAL A 72 7.61 -30.52 12.49
CA VAL A 72 8.08 -30.00 11.19
C VAL A 72 9.19 -28.99 11.46
N SER A 73 10.38 -29.20 10.90
CA SER A 73 11.49 -28.25 10.98
C SER A 73 11.48 -27.32 9.76
N VAL A 74 11.41 -26.01 9.98
CA VAL A 74 11.33 -25.01 8.90
C VAL A 74 12.17 -23.78 9.29
N HIS A 75 12.96 -23.23 8.36
CA HIS A 75 13.58 -21.92 8.56
C HIS A 75 12.50 -20.84 8.55
N MET A 76 12.52 -19.92 9.52
CA MET A 76 11.53 -18.84 9.57
C MET A 76 12.16 -17.54 10.06
N PRO A 77 11.89 -16.41 9.38
CA PRO A 77 12.37 -15.10 9.83
C PRO A 77 12.08 -14.85 11.31
N ALA A 78 13.01 -14.20 11.99
CA ALA A 78 12.83 -13.82 13.39
C ALA A 78 11.63 -12.87 13.52
N GLY A 79 10.64 -13.27 14.33
CA GLY A 79 9.39 -12.50 14.50
C GLY A 79 8.29 -12.80 13.48
N ALA A 80 8.49 -13.76 12.57
CA ALA A 80 7.41 -14.27 11.72
C ALA A 80 6.32 -14.90 12.60
N THR A 81 5.07 -14.50 12.40
CA THR A 81 3.91 -14.93 13.17
C THR A 81 2.70 -15.11 12.26
N GLY A 82 1.74 -15.92 12.69
CA GLY A 82 0.48 -16.13 11.97
C GLY A 82 -0.39 -14.87 11.93
N GLY A 83 -1.41 -14.90 11.07
CA GLY A 83 -2.40 -13.83 10.97
C GLY A 83 -3.17 -13.60 12.27
N THR A 84 -3.79 -12.43 12.41
CA THR A 84 -4.48 -12.02 13.65
C THR A 84 -5.91 -12.60 13.80
N GLY A 85 -6.40 -13.35 12.81
CA GLY A 85 -7.71 -14.01 12.84
C GLY A 85 -7.71 -15.32 13.62
N THR A 86 -8.89 -15.91 13.83
CA THR A 86 -9.05 -17.21 14.53
C THR A 86 -8.36 -18.36 13.81
N ASP A 87 -8.18 -18.25 12.50
CA ASP A 87 -7.45 -19.24 11.72
C ASP A 87 -5.94 -19.16 11.92
N ALA A 88 -5.43 -18.03 12.42
CA ALA A 88 -4.02 -17.66 12.49
C ALA A 88 -3.17 -18.31 11.38
N ALA A 89 -3.67 -18.20 10.14
CA ALA A 89 -3.06 -18.79 8.97
C ALA A 89 -1.64 -18.23 8.81
N PHE A 90 -0.72 -19.05 8.31
CA PHE A 90 0.68 -18.68 8.17
C PHE A 90 1.30 -19.43 7.00
N VAL A 91 1.91 -18.68 6.08
CA VAL A 91 2.64 -19.24 4.96
C VAL A 91 4.11 -18.85 5.05
N VAL A 92 4.99 -19.85 5.00
CA VAL A 92 6.44 -19.64 4.88
C VAL A 92 7.02 -20.47 3.76
N ILE A 93 7.84 -19.86 2.94
CA ILE A 93 8.57 -20.51 1.85
C ILE A 93 10.01 -20.73 2.32
N ASP A 94 10.38 -21.99 2.53
CA ASP A 94 11.73 -22.41 2.91
C ASP A 94 12.35 -23.21 1.75
N GLY A 95 13.34 -22.61 1.09
CA GLY A 95 13.84 -23.10 -0.20
C GLY A 95 12.73 -23.10 -1.25
N ASP A 96 12.47 -24.28 -1.83
CA ASP A 96 11.42 -24.48 -2.83
C ASP A 96 10.12 -25.02 -2.22
N THR A 97 9.98 -25.08 -0.89
CA THR A 97 8.79 -25.62 -0.23
C THR A 97 8.00 -24.52 0.46
N ALA A 98 6.73 -24.34 0.06
CA ALA A 98 5.76 -23.56 0.81
C ALA A 98 5.12 -24.44 1.88
N TYR A 99 5.20 -23.99 3.14
CA TYR A 99 4.48 -24.56 4.26
C TYR A 99 3.31 -23.65 4.63
N ASN A 100 2.11 -24.23 4.72
CA ASN A 100 0.88 -23.56 5.12
C ASN A 100 0.48 -24.12 6.48
N PHE A 101 0.27 -23.27 7.48
CA PHE A 101 -0.10 -23.69 8.82
C PHE A 101 -1.42 -23.08 9.24
N TRP A 102 -2.26 -23.88 9.88
CA TRP A 102 -3.51 -23.44 10.49
C TRP A 102 -3.36 -23.34 12.00
N GLN A 103 -3.86 -22.25 12.57
CA GLN A 103 -3.69 -21.84 13.96
C GLN A 103 -2.22 -21.83 14.39
N PHE A 104 -1.39 -21.15 13.61
CA PHE A 104 0.04 -21.06 13.90
C PHE A 104 0.29 -20.13 15.09
N ASP A 105 0.97 -20.66 16.11
CA ASP A 105 1.41 -19.92 17.29
C ASP A 105 2.91 -20.08 17.49
N ARG A 106 3.65 -18.97 17.38
CA ARG A 106 5.09 -18.96 17.58
C ARG A 106 5.44 -18.74 19.05
N THR A 107 5.86 -19.82 19.70
CA THR A 107 6.16 -19.82 21.14
C THR A 107 7.58 -19.36 21.46
N SER A 108 8.54 -19.48 20.53
CA SER A 108 9.89 -18.94 20.68
C SER A 108 10.59 -18.71 19.33
N ASN A 109 11.86 -18.29 19.36
CA ASN A 109 12.67 -18.18 18.14
C ASN A 109 12.89 -19.54 17.44
N THR A 110 12.76 -20.66 18.14
CA THR A 110 13.05 -22.01 17.59
C THR A 110 11.91 -23.01 17.79
N THR A 111 10.76 -22.59 18.34
CA THR A 111 9.60 -23.47 18.57
C THR A 111 8.30 -22.78 18.20
N ALA A 112 7.35 -23.56 17.69
CA ALA A 112 5.99 -23.14 17.39
C ALA A 112 5.02 -24.32 17.50
N THR A 113 3.73 -24.03 17.51
CA THR A 113 2.65 -25.01 17.41
C THR A 113 1.71 -24.63 16.28
N ALA A 114 1.09 -25.62 15.65
CA ALA A 114 -0.04 -25.40 14.74
C ALA A 114 -1.03 -26.57 14.87
N GLN A 115 -2.31 -26.32 14.58
CA GLN A 115 -3.34 -27.36 14.60
C GLN A 115 -3.38 -28.17 13.30
N SER A 116 -2.78 -27.65 12.24
CA SER A 116 -2.52 -28.43 11.03
C SER A 116 -1.46 -27.77 10.16
N TYR A 117 -1.01 -28.51 9.15
CA TYR A 117 -0.19 -27.99 8.08
C TYR A 117 -0.44 -28.73 6.75
N GLY A 118 -0.12 -28.06 5.67
CA GLY A 118 0.08 -28.65 4.35
C GLY A 118 1.32 -28.06 3.70
N LYS A 119 1.89 -28.74 2.71
CA LYS A 119 3.05 -28.23 1.98
C LYS A 119 3.01 -28.59 0.51
N ALA A 120 3.63 -27.73 -0.29
CA ALA A 120 3.82 -27.96 -1.72
C ALA A 120 5.14 -27.34 -2.18
N ASN A 121 5.77 -27.98 -3.16
CA ASN A 121 6.90 -27.41 -3.86
C ASN A 121 6.44 -26.29 -4.80
N VAL A 122 6.96 -25.08 -4.64
CA VAL A 122 6.54 -23.89 -5.40
C VAL A 122 7.05 -23.86 -6.84
N VAL A 123 7.80 -24.86 -7.27
CA VAL A 123 8.33 -24.98 -8.64
C VAL A 123 7.78 -26.20 -9.35
N THR A 124 7.73 -27.35 -8.68
CA THR A 124 7.41 -28.65 -9.33
C THR A 124 5.99 -29.13 -9.09
N ASP A 125 5.38 -28.76 -7.97
CA ASP A 125 4.05 -29.25 -7.64
C ASP A 125 2.98 -28.37 -8.30
N THR A 126 1.73 -28.84 -8.30
CA THR A 126 0.59 -28.11 -8.86
C THR A 126 -0.02 -27.12 -7.86
N GLY A 127 0.36 -27.17 -6.58
CA GLY A 127 -0.30 -26.40 -5.51
C GLY A 127 -1.66 -26.94 -5.08
N TRP A 128 -2.08 -28.09 -5.60
CA TRP A 128 -3.28 -28.83 -5.20
C TRP A 128 -2.90 -30.09 -4.42
N GLY A 129 -3.76 -30.48 -3.48
CA GLY A 129 -3.57 -31.72 -2.72
C GLY A 129 -3.63 -32.97 -3.60
N ALA A 130 -2.98 -34.04 -3.16
CA ALA A 130 -2.97 -35.33 -3.84
C ALA A 130 -2.84 -36.47 -2.83
N ASN A 131 -3.34 -37.66 -3.16
CA ASN A 131 -3.25 -38.86 -2.30
C ASN A 131 -3.75 -38.61 -0.86
N SER A 132 -4.86 -37.88 -0.73
CA SER A 132 -5.45 -37.43 0.54
C SER A 132 -4.57 -36.48 1.37
N GLN A 133 -3.43 -36.02 0.85
CA GLN A 133 -2.57 -35.03 1.47
C GLN A 133 -2.85 -33.64 0.90
N GLY A 134 -3.19 -32.69 1.76
CA GLY A 134 -3.37 -31.29 1.37
C GLY A 134 -2.04 -30.63 0.99
N ALA A 135 -2.05 -29.85 -0.11
CA ALA A 135 -0.99 -28.92 -0.45
C ALA A 135 -0.96 -27.69 0.48
N GLY A 136 -2.06 -27.45 1.18
CA GLY A 136 -2.23 -26.45 2.24
C GLY A 136 -3.41 -26.80 3.14
N ILE A 137 -3.99 -25.78 3.77
CA ILE A 137 -4.94 -25.94 4.90
C ILE A 137 -6.37 -25.47 4.61
N VAL A 138 -6.68 -25.09 3.37
CA VAL A 138 -8.03 -24.69 2.95
C VAL A 138 -8.90 -25.91 2.67
N ALA A 139 -10.23 -25.77 2.72
CA ALA A 139 -11.17 -26.89 2.59
C ALA A 139 -10.91 -27.78 1.37
N ALA A 140 -10.59 -27.17 0.23
CA ALA A 140 -10.30 -27.86 -1.03
C ALA A 140 -8.97 -28.66 -1.04
N GLY A 141 -8.14 -28.50 -0.01
CA GLY A 141 -6.81 -29.12 0.10
C GLY A 141 -5.71 -28.44 -0.74
N ALA A 142 -5.94 -27.20 -1.20
CA ALA A 142 -4.96 -26.42 -1.95
C ALA A 142 -3.97 -25.68 -1.05
N SER A 143 -2.82 -25.29 -1.60
CA SER A 143 -1.91 -24.34 -0.95
C SER A 143 -2.55 -22.96 -0.89
N GLU A 144 -2.44 -22.26 0.24
CA GLU A 144 -2.92 -20.88 0.38
C GLU A 144 -2.11 -19.89 -0.47
N LEU A 145 -0.92 -20.30 -0.93
CA LEU A 145 -0.14 -19.53 -1.90
C LEU A 145 -0.73 -19.63 -3.33
N GLY A 146 -1.54 -20.65 -3.62
CA GLY A 146 -2.22 -20.82 -4.89
C GLY A 146 -3.31 -19.78 -5.09
N GLY A 147 -3.16 -18.95 -6.11
CA GLY A 147 -4.14 -17.90 -6.43
C GLY A 147 -4.30 -16.79 -5.38
N LEU A 148 -3.35 -16.66 -4.45
CA LEU A 148 -3.29 -15.54 -3.52
C LEU A 148 -2.90 -14.25 -4.25
N LEU A 149 -3.53 -13.12 -3.90
CA LEU A 149 -2.99 -11.83 -4.31
C LEU A 149 -1.71 -11.51 -3.53
N VAL A 150 -0.57 -11.43 -4.20
CA VAL A 150 0.73 -11.09 -3.61
C VAL A 150 1.18 -9.72 -4.13
N GLN A 151 1.57 -8.81 -3.24
CA GLN A 151 1.81 -7.42 -3.63
C GLN A 151 2.91 -7.28 -4.68
N ALA A 152 3.97 -8.08 -4.56
CA ALA A 152 5.05 -8.12 -5.54
C ALA A 152 4.58 -8.46 -6.98
N GLN A 153 3.46 -9.18 -7.11
CA GLN A 153 2.85 -9.49 -8.42
C GLN A 153 1.97 -8.33 -8.88
N THR A 154 1.11 -7.79 -8.00
CA THR A 154 0.21 -6.68 -8.36
C THR A 154 0.96 -5.39 -8.67
N ASP A 155 2.13 -5.18 -8.06
CA ASP A 155 3.00 -4.04 -8.37
C ASP A 155 3.51 -4.07 -9.83
N THR A 156 3.46 -5.23 -10.50
CA THR A 156 3.76 -5.35 -11.94
C THR A 156 2.61 -4.91 -12.84
N GLY A 157 1.43 -4.65 -12.28
CA GLY A 157 0.22 -4.28 -13.01
C GLY A 157 -0.54 -5.44 -13.66
N THR A 158 -0.06 -6.68 -13.48
CA THR A 158 -0.69 -7.89 -14.05
C THR A 158 -0.73 -9.03 -13.05
N ILE A 159 -1.84 -9.78 -13.07
CA ILE A 159 -2.01 -11.02 -12.31
C ILE A 159 -2.16 -12.13 -13.35
N ASN A 160 -1.13 -12.99 -13.45
CA ASN A 160 -1.01 -13.98 -14.51
C ASN A 160 -1.38 -15.40 -14.05
N HIS A 161 -2.30 -15.50 -13.09
CA HIS A 161 -2.77 -16.77 -12.53
C HIS A 161 -4.24 -16.63 -12.08
N ALA A 162 -4.91 -17.76 -11.91
CA ALA A 162 -6.25 -17.82 -11.33
C ALA A 162 -6.21 -17.37 -9.87
N LEU A 163 -7.33 -16.83 -9.37
CA LEU A 163 -7.46 -16.43 -7.97
C LEU A 163 -8.07 -17.53 -7.12
N GLN A 164 -7.80 -17.52 -5.82
CA GLN A 164 -8.56 -18.34 -4.86
C GLN A 164 -9.78 -17.55 -4.37
N ILE A 165 -10.91 -18.23 -4.22
CA ILE A 165 -12.15 -17.64 -3.70
C ILE A 165 -12.82 -18.56 -2.69
N ALA A 166 -13.23 -18.02 -1.55
CA ALA A 166 -14.15 -18.63 -0.62
C ALA A 166 -15.57 -18.14 -0.93
N LEU A 167 -16.58 -19.02 -0.88
CA LEU A 167 -17.95 -18.64 -1.21
C LEU A 167 -18.86 -18.64 0.02
N ASP A 168 -19.87 -17.76 -0.01
CA ASP A 168 -20.97 -17.78 0.96
C ASP A 168 -21.60 -19.18 1.02
N SER A 169 -21.87 -19.68 2.23
CA SER A 169 -22.41 -21.03 2.46
C SER A 169 -23.69 -21.31 1.67
N SER A 170 -24.48 -20.29 1.35
CA SER A 170 -25.70 -20.43 0.56
C SER A 170 -25.44 -20.88 -0.88
N LEU A 171 -24.24 -20.68 -1.42
CA LEU A 171 -23.87 -21.05 -2.78
C LEU A 171 -23.23 -22.45 -2.88
N LEU A 172 -22.66 -22.94 -1.77
CA LEU A 172 -21.86 -24.17 -1.73
C LEU A 172 -22.69 -25.41 -1.43
N LYS A 173 -22.72 -26.35 -2.38
CA LYS A 173 -23.36 -27.65 -2.19
C LYS A 173 -22.38 -28.73 -1.75
N PRO A 174 -22.86 -29.81 -1.10
CA PRO A 174 -22.01 -30.91 -0.69
C PRO A 174 -21.21 -31.54 -1.85
N GLY A 175 -19.97 -31.90 -1.55
CA GLY A 175 -19.03 -32.52 -2.48
C GLY A 175 -17.93 -31.57 -2.94
N TYR A 176 -17.07 -32.06 -3.83
CA TYR A 176 -15.99 -31.29 -4.44
C TYR A 176 -15.79 -31.75 -5.88
N THR A 177 -15.10 -30.94 -6.69
CA THR A 177 -14.86 -31.21 -8.11
C THR A 177 -13.49 -30.72 -8.55
N GLY A 178 -13.11 -31.01 -9.80
CA GLY A 178 -11.89 -30.50 -10.40
C GLY A 178 -10.65 -30.94 -9.60
N PRO A 179 -9.76 -30.00 -9.22
CA PRO A 179 -8.52 -30.32 -8.53
C PRO A 179 -8.64 -30.41 -7.00
N ALA A 180 -9.82 -30.14 -6.43
CA ALA A 180 -10.03 -30.29 -5.00
C ALA A 180 -10.01 -31.78 -4.59
N ILE A 181 -9.52 -32.04 -3.38
CA ILE A 181 -9.50 -33.39 -2.79
C ILE A 181 -10.49 -33.55 -1.63
N ALA A 182 -11.09 -32.44 -1.20
CA ALA A 182 -12.06 -32.35 -0.13
C ALA A 182 -12.93 -31.09 -0.33
N GLY A 183 -13.99 -30.97 0.46
CA GLY A 183 -14.88 -29.81 0.50
C GLY A 183 -15.78 -29.91 1.71
N ASP A 184 -16.20 -28.76 2.25
CA ASP A 184 -17.05 -28.65 3.44
C ASP A 184 -18.35 -27.86 3.18
N GLY A 185 -18.71 -27.64 1.91
CA GLY A 185 -20.02 -27.20 1.48
C GLY A 185 -21.14 -28.09 2.03
N VAL A 186 -22.18 -27.48 2.60
CA VAL A 186 -23.27 -28.20 3.28
C VAL A 186 -24.66 -27.88 2.73
N ASN A 187 -24.83 -26.89 1.85
CA ASN A 187 -26.16 -26.48 1.40
C ASN A 187 -26.64 -27.32 0.20
N PRO A 188 -27.63 -28.22 0.35
CA PRO A 188 -28.12 -29.04 -0.76
C PRO A 188 -28.72 -28.21 -1.92
N ASN A 189 -29.11 -26.96 -1.67
CA ASN A 189 -29.61 -26.04 -2.69
C ASN A 189 -28.52 -25.17 -3.32
N GLY A 190 -27.27 -25.31 -2.89
CA GLY A 190 -26.13 -24.65 -3.48
C GLY A 190 -25.94 -25.06 -4.94
N THR A 191 -25.24 -24.23 -5.71
CA THR A 191 -25.03 -24.45 -7.16
C THR A 191 -23.57 -24.70 -7.51
N VAL A 192 -22.65 -24.43 -6.59
CA VAL A 192 -21.20 -24.50 -6.78
C VAL A 192 -20.59 -25.47 -5.77
N GLN A 193 -19.48 -26.12 -6.13
CA GLN A 193 -18.67 -26.97 -5.24
C GLN A 193 -17.25 -26.43 -5.15
N GLU A 194 -16.56 -26.75 -4.07
CA GLU A 194 -15.11 -26.57 -3.93
C GLU A 194 -14.35 -27.28 -5.06
N GLY A 195 -13.28 -26.63 -5.52
CA GLY A 195 -12.49 -26.97 -6.71
C GLY A 195 -13.14 -26.56 -8.03
N GLN A 196 -14.35 -26.02 -8.04
CA GLN A 196 -14.96 -25.51 -9.26
C GLN A 196 -14.30 -24.20 -9.71
N LEU A 197 -14.04 -24.07 -11.01
CA LEU A 197 -13.56 -22.83 -11.63
C LEU A 197 -14.73 -21.89 -11.89
N LEU A 198 -14.59 -20.64 -11.47
CA LEU A 198 -15.48 -19.52 -11.76
C LEU A 198 -14.74 -18.51 -12.62
N ALA A 199 -15.38 -17.89 -13.59
CA ALA A 199 -14.75 -16.83 -14.37
C ALA A 199 -15.77 -15.80 -14.87
N ILE A 200 -15.29 -14.60 -15.14
CA ILE A 200 -16.06 -13.57 -15.83
C ILE A 200 -16.09 -13.96 -17.31
N PRO A 201 -17.28 -14.09 -17.95
CA PRO A 201 -17.35 -14.46 -19.35
C PRO A 201 -16.55 -13.50 -20.25
N PRO A 202 -15.90 -14.01 -21.31
CA PRO A 202 -15.20 -13.19 -22.29
C PRO A 202 -16.12 -12.12 -22.88
N GLY A 203 -15.59 -10.91 -23.02
CA GLY A 203 -16.34 -9.77 -23.56
C GLY A 203 -17.29 -9.08 -22.56
N THR A 204 -17.37 -9.56 -21.32
CA THR A 204 -18.06 -8.81 -20.25
C THR A 204 -17.33 -7.49 -20.01
N PRO A 205 -18.01 -6.33 -20.08
CA PRO A 205 -17.38 -5.03 -19.84
C PRO A 205 -16.93 -4.88 -18.38
N MET A 206 -15.75 -4.30 -18.19
CA MET A 206 -15.26 -3.92 -16.86
C MET A 206 -16.13 -2.80 -16.27
N PRO A 207 -16.54 -2.88 -14.99
CA PRO A 207 -17.20 -1.78 -14.30
C PRO A 207 -16.36 -0.50 -14.33
N SER A 208 -17.02 0.66 -14.46
CA SER A 208 -16.33 1.95 -14.37
C SER A 208 -16.01 2.31 -12.91
N GLY A 209 -14.88 2.98 -12.69
CA GLY A 209 -14.53 3.52 -11.37
C GLY A 209 -13.83 2.55 -10.42
N LEU A 210 -13.44 1.36 -10.91
CA LEU A 210 -12.61 0.43 -10.15
C LEU A 210 -11.23 1.04 -9.86
N SER A 211 -10.70 0.77 -8.66
CA SER A 211 -9.30 1.05 -8.35
C SER A 211 -8.35 0.27 -9.27
N GLN A 212 -7.07 0.64 -9.31
CA GLN A 212 -6.08 -0.07 -10.13
C GLN A 212 -6.08 -1.58 -9.83
N LEU A 213 -5.99 -1.95 -8.55
CA LEU A 213 -6.00 -3.35 -8.13
C LEU A 213 -7.33 -4.05 -8.47
N GLY A 214 -8.46 -3.35 -8.35
CA GLY A 214 -9.76 -3.87 -8.77
C GLY A 214 -9.83 -4.18 -10.28
N GLN A 215 -9.19 -3.36 -11.12
CA GLN A 215 -9.10 -3.60 -12.56
C GLN A 215 -8.19 -4.79 -12.88
N GLU A 216 -7.09 -4.96 -12.15
CA GLU A 216 -6.19 -6.12 -12.27
C GLU A 216 -6.92 -7.41 -11.89
N VAL A 217 -7.62 -7.42 -10.76
CA VAL A 217 -8.47 -8.54 -10.32
C VAL A 217 -9.54 -8.87 -11.36
N PHE A 218 -10.23 -7.86 -11.91
CA PHE A 218 -11.22 -8.08 -12.97
C PHE A 218 -10.61 -8.80 -14.18
N ARG A 219 -9.45 -8.34 -14.65
CA ARG A 219 -8.76 -8.96 -15.81
C ARG A 219 -8.34 -10.39 -15.49
N ALA A 220 -7.80 -10.64 -14.30
CA ALA A 220 -7.42 -11.97 -13.85
C ALA A 220 -8.63 -12.93 -13.82
N LEU A 221 -9.75 -12.48 -13.27
CA LEU A 221 -10.99 -13.26 -13.20
C LEU A 221 -11.63 -13.53 -14.58
N GLN A 222 -11.35 -12.70 -15.59
CA GLN A 222 -11.79 -12.94 -16.96
C GLN A 222 -10.85 -13.90 -17.71
N GLN A 223 -9.53 -13.79 -17.49
CA GLN A 223 -8.52 -14.54 -18.24
C GLN A 223 -8.19 -15.91 -17.63
N TYR A 224 -8.09 -15.98 -16.30
CA TYR A 224 -7.71 -17.17 -15.55
C TYR A 224 -8.83 -17.69 -14.64
N GLY A 225 -9.72 -16.80 -14.19
CA GLY A 225 -10.81 -17.14 -13.31
C GLY A 225 -10.39 -17.26 -11.84
N ALA A 226 -11.24 -17.88 -11.04
CA ALA A 226 -10.99 -18.19 -9.65
C ALA A 226 -11.48 -19.59 -9.28
N TYR A 227 -10.66 -20.32 -8.53
CA TYR A 227 -11.04 -21.62 -7.98
C TYR A 227 -11.65 -21.46 -6.60
N VAL A 228 -12.79 -22.12 -6.41
CA VAL A 228 -13.46 -22.19 -5.10
C VAL A 228 -12.64 -23.06 -4.16
N ILE A 229 -12.15 -22.51 -3.07
CA ILE A 229 -11.23 -23.20 -2.16
C ILE A 229 -11.82 -23.52 -0.79
N ASP A 230 -12.87 -22.81 -0.39
CA ASP A 230 -13.32 -22.77 1.00
C ASP A 230 -14.76 -22.25 1.13
N ASN A 231 -15.36 -22.57 2.27
CA ASN A 231 -16.62 -22.01 2.70
C ASN A 231 -16.39 -20.71 3.49
N GLY A 232 -16.80 -19.59 2.91
CA GLY A 232 -16.71 -18.26 3.51
C GLY A 232 -17.80 -17.95 4.53
N VAL A 233 -18.65 -18.92 4.87
CA VAL A 233 -19.77 -18.84 5.84
C VAL A 233 -20.83 -17.82 5.41
N ASP A 234 -20.58 -16.53 5.60
CA ASP A 234 -21.46 -15.40 5.29
C ASP A 234 -20.86 -14.42 4.27
N GLN A 235 -19.69 -14.76 3.70
CA GLN A 235 -18.99 -13.94 2.72
C GLN A 235 -18.55 -14.72 1.49
N THR A 236 -18.56 -14.03 0.35
CA THR A 236 -17.83 -14.42 -0.85
C THR A 236 -16.57 -13.57 -0.95
N ALA A 237 -15.40 -14.19 -0.84
CA ALA A 237 -14.17 -13.46 -0.67
C ALA A 237 -12.98 -14.05 -1.42
N ILE A 238 -12.19 -13.19 -2.06
CA ILE A 238 -10.84 -13.55 -2.52
C ILE A 238 -9.84 -13.34 -1.38
N ARG A 239 -8.62 -13.88 -1.49
CA ARG A 239 -7.58 -13.73 -0.46
C ARG A 239 -6.37 -12.95 -0.98
N ALA A 240 -5.73 -12.22 -0.08
CA ALA A 240 -4.52 -11.43 -0.33
C ALA A 240 -3.46 -11.68 0.76
N GLN A 241 -2.21 -11.33 0.47
CA GLN A 241 -1.12 -11.41 1.43
C GLN A 241 -1.34 -10.44 2.60
N GLY A 242 -1.42 -10.96 3.82
CA GLY A 242 -1.81 -10.21 5.01
C GLY A 242 -0.76 -9.24 5.56
N ASN A 243 0.51 -9.37 5.14
CA ASN A 243 1.64 -8.57 5.63
C ASN A 243 2.28 -7.67 4.57
N ALA A 244 1.56 -7.36 3.49
CA ALA A 244 2.10 -6.59 2.36
C ALA A 244 1.27 -5.34 2.06
N TYR A 245 -0.01 -5.51 1.72
CA TYR A 245 -0.85 -4.39 1.31
C TYR A 245 -1.20 -3.43 2.46
N ASP A 246 -1.22 -2.14 2.14
CA ASP A 246 -1.74 -1.13 3.07
C ASP A 246 -3.28 -1.18 3.18
N ALA A 247 -3.80 -0.57 4.25
CA ALA A 247 -5.22 -0.58 4.55
C ALA A 247 -6.07 0.19 3.53
N ALA A 248 -5.54 1.24 2.91
CA ALA A 248 -6.28 2.04 1.93
C ALA A 248 -6.49 1.26 0.63
N THR A 249 -5.43 0.62 0.15
CA THR A 249 -5.46 -0.27 -1.03
C THR A 249 -6.46 -1.41 -0.83
N MET A 250 -6.44 -2.07 0.33
CA MET A 250 -7.40 -3.13 0.63
C MET A 250 -8.83 -2.61 0.75
N ASN A 251 -9.06 -1.43 1.34
CA ASN A 251 -10.40 -0.85 1.44
C ASN A 251 -10.97 -0.49 0.06
N SER A 252 -10.14 0.03 -0.85
CA SER A 252 -10.54 0.27 -2.24
C SER A 252 -10.91 -1.03 -2.94
N LEU A 253 -10.10 -2.08 -2.81
CA LEU A 253 -10.41 -3.38 -3.40
C LEU A 253 -11.74 -3.95 -2.87
N ARG A 254 -12.02 -3.83 -1.56
CA ARG A 254 -13.31 -4.27 -0.98
C ARG A 254 -14.52 -3.60 -1.63
N LEU A 255 -14.42 -2.30 -1.91
CA LEU A 255 -15.48 -1.56 -2.60
C LEU A 255 -15.65 -2.07 -4.05
N ASP A 256 -14.54 -2.31 -4.74
CA ASP A 256 -14.54 -2.82 -6.12
C ASP A 256 -15.21 -4.20 -6.22
N LEU A 257 -14.91 -5.11 -5.28
CA LEU A 257 -15.38 -6.49 -5.28
C LEU A 257 -16.90 -6.63 -5.22
N ASN A 258 -17.61 -5.65 -4.64
CA ASN A 258 -19.08 -5.60 -4.66
C ASN A 258 -19.66 -5.54 -6.08
N SER A 259 -18.90 -5.02 -7.05
CA SER A 259 -19.30 -4.95 -8.46
C SER A 259 -18.67 -6.03 -9.33
N VAL A 260 -17.55 -6.62 -8.89
CA VAL A 260 -16.75 -7.58 -9.68
C VAL A 260 -17.15 -9.04 -9.39
N LEU A 261 -17.20 -9.46 -8.13
CA LEU A 261 -17.44 -10.88 -7.79
C LEU A 261 -18.81 -11.40 -8.27
N PRO A 262 -19.91 -10.62 -8.21
CA PRO A 262 -21.21 -11.05 -8.77
C PRO A 262 -21.22 -11.28 -10.29
N MET A 263 -20.15 -10.91 -11.01
CA MET A 263 -20.03 -11.13 -12.46
C MET A 263 -19.52 -12.54 -12.80
N LEU A 264 -18.98 -13.26 -11.82
CA LEU A 264 -18.46 -14.61 -11.99
C LEU A 264 -19.58 -15.59 -12.36
N GLN A 265 -19.23 -16.53 -13.24
CA GLN A 265 -20.09 -17.63 -13.64
C GLN A 265 -19.35 -18.95 -13.50
N ALA A 266 -20.10 -20.03 -13.25
CA ALA A 266 -19.55 -21.37 -13.17
C ALA A 266 -19.04 -21.83 -14.54
N VAL A 267 -17.78 -22.22 -14.62
CA VAL A 267 -17.11 -22.65 -15.85
C VAL A 267 -17.21 -24.17 -15.98
N SER A 268 -17.48 -24.65 -17.19
CA SER A 268 -17.45 -26.08 -17.52
C SER A 268 -17.10 -26.32 -19.00
N GLY A 269 -16.54 -27.50 -19.30
CA GLY A 269 -16.16 -27.87 -20.67
C GLY A 269 -15.01 -27.03 -21.24
N GLY A 270 -14.80 -27.11 -22.56
CA GLY A 270 -13.67 -26.51 -23.26
C GLY A 270 -12.47 -27.46 -23.38
N SER A 271 -11.52 -27.10 -24.25
CA SER A 271 -10.21 -27.77 -24.29
C SER A 271 -9.20 -26.96 -23.49
N PRO A 272 -8.30 -27.61 -22.72
CA PRO A 272 -7.20 -26.90 -22.06
C PRO A 272 -6.44 -26.12 -23.13
N THR A 273 -6.21 -24.84 -22.88
CA THR A 273 -5.38 -24.02 -23.77
C THR A 273 -3.96 -24.60 -23.73
N PRO A 274 -3.39 -25.09 -24.84
CA PRO A 274 -2.07 -25.70 -24.81
C PRO A 274 -1.00 -24.66 -24.47
N THR A 275 -0.45 -24.72 -23.25
CA THR A 275 0.84 -24.10 -22.94
C THR A 275 1.92 -25.13 -23.29
N THR A 276 2.56 -24.99 -24.44
CA THR A 276 3.76 -25.80 -24.73
C THR A 276 4.88 -25.33 -23.80
N PRO A 277 5.47 -26.19 -22.94
CA PRO A 277 6.55 -25.77 -22.06
C PRO A 277 7.82 -25.60 -22.90
N THR A 278 8.34 -24.38 -22.98
CA THR A 278 9.67 -24.13 -23.56
C THR A 278 10.55 -23.45 -22.52
N ALA A 279 11.74 -24.03 -22.29
CA ALA A 279 12.82 -23.43 -21.52
C ALA A 279 13.18 -22.03 -22.05
N PRO A 280 13.76 -21.13 -21.21
CA PRO A 280 13.81 -19.70 -21.49
C PRO A 280 14.67 -19.42 -22.71
N THR A 281 14.02 -19.09 -23.82
CA THR A 281 14.64 -18.40 -24.95
C THR A 281 13.71 -17.30 -25.42
N THR A 282 14.34 -16.19 -25.78
CA THR A 282 13.79 -14.87 -26.14
C THR A 282 12.44 -14.93 -26.88
N PRO A 283 11.42 -14.15 -26.45
CA PRO A 283 10.10 -14.18 -27.06
C PRO A 283 10.10 -13.70 -28.52
N THR A 284 9.51 -14.49 -29.40
CA THR A 284 8.89 -14.02 -30.64
C THR A 284 7.38 -14.25 -30.56
N THR A 285 6.65 -13.18 -30.28
CA THR A 285 5.18 -12.95 -30.23
C THR A 285 4.56 -13.18 -31.64
N PRO A 286 3.28 -13.61 -31.84
CA PRO A 286 2.10 -12.82 -31.44
C PRO A 286 0.77 -13.52 -31.05
N THR A 287 0.22 -13.14 -29.89
CA THR A 287 -1.20 -12.76 -29.68
C THR A 287 -1.21 -11.65 -28.62
N ASP A 288 -1.67 -10.46 -29.01
CA ASP A 288 -1.37 -9.16 -28.38
C ASP A 288 -1.45 -9.13 -26.83
N PRO A 289 -0.36 -8.78 -26.11
CA PRO A 289 -0.52 -8.22 -24.77
C PRO A 289 -1.43 -6.99 -24.89
N VAL A 290 -2.27 -6.72 -23.89
CA VAL A 290 -2.92 -5.40 -23.81
C VAL A 290 -1.78 -4.41 -23.71
N ASN A 291 -1.42 -3.80 -24.84
CA ASN A 291 -0.45 -2.73 -24.91
C ASN A 291 -1.04 -1.64 -24.02
N VAL A 292 -0.47 -1.43 -22.84
CA VAL A 292 -0.95 -0.41 -21.91
C VAL A 292 -0.27 0.87 -22.36
N ALA A 293 -1.02 1.96 -22.53
CA ALA A 293 -0.41 3.22 -22.90
C ALA A 293 0.66 3.63 -21.88
N PRO A 294 1.87 4.05 -22.31
CA PRO A 294 2.91 4.53 -21.41
C PRO A 294 2.38 5.63 -20.50
N THR A 295 2.70 5.61 -19.22
CA THR A 295 2.28 6.65 -18.27
C THR A 295 3.48 7.38 -17.70
N VAL A 296 3.36 8.69 -17.45
CA VAL A 296 4.43 9.44 -16.76
C VAL A 296 4.44 9.04 -15.28
N THR A 297 5.54 8.45 -14.83
CA THR A 297 5.73 7.96 -13.44
C THR A 297 6.49 8.96 -12.57
N GLN A 298 7.28 9.85 -13.18
CA GLN A 298 8.05 10.86 -12.44
C GLN A 298 8.31 12.09 -13.30
N ALA A 299 8.31 13.27 -12.68
CA ALA A 299 8.90 14.49 -13.23
C ALA A 299 10.02 15.01 -12.30
N SER A 300 11.13 15.46 -12.85
CA SER A 300 12.24 16.06 -12.12
C SER A 300 12.80 17.28 -12.86
N ALA A 301 13.48 18.17 -12.14
CA ALA A 301 14.16 19.34 -12.67
C ALA A 301 15.63 19.36 -12.21
N SER A 302 16.50 19.93 -13.05
CA SER A 302 17.91 20.18 -12.78
C SER A 302 18.27 21.55 -13.37
N PRO A 303 18.62 22.54 -12.53
CA PRO A 303 18.61 22.47 -11.06
C PRO A 303 17.23 22.14 -10.48
N GLY A 304 17.18 21.38 -9.39
CA GLY A 304 15.93 20.97 -8.74
C GLY A 304 15.47 21.94 -7.64
N THR A 305 16.39 22.82 -7.22
CA THR A 305 16.19 23.88 -6.22
C THR A 305 17.10 25.07 -6.56
N GLY A 306 16.85 26.24 -5.97
CA GLY A 306 17.63 27.47 -6.19
C GLY A 306 16.80 28.59 -6.83
N VAL A 307 17.47 29.67 -7.22
CA VAL A 307 16.87 30.78 -7.98
C VAL A 307 17.57 30.87 -9.32
N GLU A 308 16.84 30.57 -10.38
CA GLU A 308 17.32 30.67 -11.76
C GLU A 308 16.98 32.06 -12.31
N HIS A 309 17.97 32.67 -12.96
CA HIS A 309 17.90 34.01 -13.51
C HIS A 309 17.88 33.98 -15.04
N VAL A 310 17.59 35.13 -15.65
CA VAL A 310 17.61 35.29 -17.11
C VAL A 310 18.91 34.76 -17.72
N GLY A 311 18.79 33.81 -18.65
CA GLY A 311 19.91 33.14 -19.30
C GLY A 311 20.25 31.76 -18.73
N ASP A 312 19.77 31.44 -17.52
CA ASP A 312 19.99 30.13 -16.91
C ASP A 312 19.14 29.04 -17.58
N THR A 313 19.65 27.81 -17.56
CA THR A 313 19.01 26.68 -18.24
C THR A 313 18.45 25.68 -17.24
N VAL A 314 17.14 25.47 -17.29
CA VAL A 314 16.44 24.45 -16.51
C VAL A 314 16.19 23.23 -17.38
N THR A 315 16.74 22.09 -16.96
CA THR A 315 16.52 20.80 -17.60
C THR A 315 15.48 20.01 -16.81
N MET A 316 14.39 19.59 -17.44
CA MET A 316 13.39 18.72 -16.83
C MET A 316 13.38 17.35 -17.46
N LYS A 317 13.17 16.31 -16.65
CA LYS A 317 13.04 14.93 -17.11
C LYS A 317 11.67 14.38 -16.74
N LEU A 318 11.03 13.71 -17.69
CA LEU A 318 9.83 12.90 -17.48
C LEU A 318 10.20 11.41 -17.59
N GLY A 319 10.00 10.65 -16.52
CA GLY A 319 10.10 9.20 -16.50
C GLY A 319 8.76 8.57 -16.89
N PHE A 320 8.81 7.45 -17.62
CA PHE A 320 7.66 6.71 -18.12
C PHE A 320 7.67 5.26 -17.62
N SER A 321 6.50 4.63 -17.57
CA SER A 321 6.33 3.22 -17.24
C SER A 321 7.02 2.27 -18.22
N GLU A 322 7.27 2.73 -19.45
CA GLU A 322 7.97 1.99 -20.51
C GLU A 322 8.65 2.95 -21.50
N ALA A 323 9.34 2.40 -22.49
CA ALA A 323 10.01 3.19 -23.51
C ALA A 323 9.01 3.88 -24.46
N VAL A 324 9.25 5.16 -24.77
CA VAL A 324 8.38 5.95 -25.64
C VAL A 324 9.11 6.46 -26.87
N THR A 325 8.41 6.43 -28.01
CA THR A 325 8.80 7.06 -29.27
C THR A 325 8.18 8.45 -29.37
N VAL A 326 9.02 9.43 -29.68
CA VAL A 326 8.63 10.83 -29.83
C VAL A 326 8.70 11.22 -31.29
N THR A 327 7.61 11.80 -31.82
CA THR A 327 7.61 12.48 -33.11
C THR A 327 7.35 13.97 -32.92
N GLY A 328 7.92 14.79 -33.80
CA GLY A 328 7.86 16.25 -33.68
C GLY A 328 8.62 16.76 -32.46
N THR A 329 8.18 17.91 -31.94
CA THR A 329 8.84 18.58 -30.80
C THR A 329 7.81 18.90 -29.72
N PRO A 330 7.50 17.94 -28.82
CA PRO A 330 6.69 18.21 -27.64
C PRO A 330 7.29 19.32 -26.77
N THR A 331 6.44 20.01 -26.02
CA THR A 331 6.88 21.05 -25.06
C THR A 331 6.15 20.91 -23.73
N LEU A 332 6.78 21.30 -22.63
CA LEU A 332 6.13 21.46 -21.33
C LEU A 332 5.70 22.92 -21.16
N SER A 333 4.47 23.15 -20.70
CA SER A 333 4.03 24.47 -20.23
C SER A 333 4.46 24.64 -18.78
N LEU A 334 5.01 25.81 -18.46
CA LEU A 334 5.45 26.15 -17.12
C LEU A 334 4.58 27.28 -16.52
N ASN A 335 4.51 27.36 -15.19
CA ASN A 335 3.70 28.38 -14.50
C ASN A 335 4.29 29.80 -14.54
N ASP A 336 5.55 29.95 -14.92
CA ASP A 336 6.20 31.22 -15.24
C ASP A 336 5.85 31.74 -16.66
N GLY A 337 5.10 30.96 -17.45
CA GLY A 337 4.74 31.27 -18.83
C GLY A 337 5.74 30.76 -19.87
N ALA A 338 6.87 30.20 -19.45
CA ALA A 338 7.87 29.62 -20.34
C ALA A 338 7.42 28.27 -20.92
N LYS A 339 8.18 27.82 -21.94
CA LYS A 339 8.01 26.51 -22.56
C LYS A 339 9.33 25.76 -22.58
N ALA A 340 9.38 24.60 -21.93
CA ALA A 340 10.53 23.71 -22.07
C ALA A 340 10.36 22.80 -23.28
N THR A 341 11.37 22.76 -24.14
CA THR A 341 11.33 22.05 -25.42
C THR A 341 12.01 20.69 -25.29
N TYR A 342 11.42 19.66 -25.88
CA TYR A 342 12.00 18.32 -25.94
C TYR A 342 13.40 18.32 -26.58
N VAL A 343 14.36 17.62 -25.96
CA VAL A 343 15.78 17.58 -26.38
C VAL A 343 16.26 16.17 -26.67
N SER A 344 15.94 15.18 -25.82
CA SER A 344 16.49 13.81 -25.94
C SER A 344 15.67 12.78 -25.16
N GLY A 345 15.86 11.49 -25.46
CA GLY A 345 15.19 10.38 -24.78
C GLY A 345 14.34 9.48 -25.68
N ASN A 346 14.36 9.70 -26.99
CA ASN A 346 13.56 8.92 -27.94
C ASN A 346 13.91 7.42 -27.88
N GLY A 347 12.89 6.58 -27.80
CA GLY A 347 13.05 5.13 -27.66
C GLY A 347 13.50 4.68 -26.27
N THR A 348 13.47 5.57 -25.27
CA THR A 348 13.78 5.27 -23.86
C THR A 348 12.57 5.60 -22.98
N ASN A 349 12.61 5.19 -21.71
CA ASN A 349 11.58 5.52 -20.72
C ASN A 349 11.80 6.88 -20.03
N ALA A 350 12.72 7.72 -20.52
CA ALA A 350 13.02 9.01 -19.92
C ALA A 350 13.17 10.10 -20.99
N LEU A 351 12.26 11.07 -21.02
CA LEU A 351 12.32 12.21 -21.93
C LEU A 351 12.89 13.43 -21.24
N THR A 352 13.83 14.11 -21.89
CA THR A 352 14.48 15.33 -21.40
C THR A 352 13.96 16.55 -22.15
N PHE A 353 13.59 17.57 -21.40
CA PHE A 353 13.13 18.88 -21.87
C PHE A 353 14.05 19.97 -21.31
N LYS A 354 14.24 21.05 -22.05
CA LYS A 354 15.03 22.21 -21.59
C LYS A 354 14.31 23.52 -21.86
N THR A 355 14.42 24.45 -20.93
CA THR A 355 14.09 25.86 -21.14
C THR A 355 15.26 26.73 -20.70
N THR A 356 15.36 27.92 -21.28
CA THR A 356 16.26 28.97 -20.80
C THR A 356 15.39 30.09 -20.27
N VAL A 357 15.65 30.54 -19.04
CA VAL A 357 14.87 31.60 -18.41
C VAL A 357 15.01 32.87 -19.26
N ALA A 358 13.88 33.40 -19.73
CA ALA A 358 13.82 34.61 -20.52
C ALA A 358 13.45 35.80 -19.63
N SER A 359 13.85 37.00 -20.05
CA SER A 359 13.44 38.25 -19.38
C SER A 359 11.93 38.54 -19.47
N THR A 360 11.19 37.74 -20.24
CA THR A 360 9.75 37.83 -20.43
C THR A 360 8.96 36.84 -19.57
N ASP A 361 9.64 35.93 -18.87
CA ASP A 361 8.99 34.97 -17.99
C ASP A 361 8.45 35.67 -16.73
N THR A 362 7.59 35.00 -15.97
CA THR A 362 7.00 35.52 -14.75
C THR A 362 7.77 35.02 -13.54
N ASP A 363 8.11 35.91 -12.62
CA ASP A 363 8.73 35.53 -11.35
C ASP A 363 7.84 34.51 -10.62
N THR A 364 8.42 33.37 -10.23
CA THR A 364 7.70 32.33 -9.48
C THR A 364 8.54 31.82 -8.33
N SER A 365 7.91 31.65 -7.17
CA SER A 365 8.55 31.10 -5.97
C SER A 365 8.67 29.58 -5.99
N ALA A 366 7.99 28.91 -6.93
CA ALA A 366 8.04 27.47 -7.15
C ALA A 366 7.67 27.18 -8.61
N LEU A 367 8.66 26.83 -9.43
CA LEU A 367 8.46 26.46 -10.81
C LEU A 367 7.62 25.17 -10.88
N ALA A 368 6.66 25.12 -11.78
CA ALA A 368 5.80 23.97 -11.96
C ALA A 368 5.56 23.67 -13.44
N ILE A 369 5.55 22.37 -13.77
CA ILE A 369 5.00 21.90 -15.03
C ILE A 369 3.48 21.94 -14.90
N THR A 370 2.83 22.72 -15.76
CA THR A 370 1.37 22.89 -15.77
C THR A 370 0.69 22.07 -16.87
N GLY A 371 1.47 21.52 -17.82
CA GLY A 371 0.96 20.60 -18.82
C GLY A 371 2.00 20.21 -19.86
N VAL A 372 1.65 19.23 -20.71
CA VAL A 372 2.44 18.81 -21.87
C VAL A 372 1.69 19.18 -23.14
N ASN A 373 2.36 19.84 -24.08
CA ASN A 373 1.80 20.25 -25.36
C ASN A 373 2.41 19.42 -26.50
N LEU A 374 1.56 19.03 -27.44
CA LEU A 374 1.91 18.26 -28.64
C LEU A 374 1.59 19.08 -29.90
N PRO A 375 2.36 20.14 -30.21
CA PRO A 375 2.07 21.02 -31.35
C PRO A 375 2.34 20.35 -32.70
N ASN A 376 1.66 20.80 -33.75
CA ASN A 376 1.91 20.42 -35.14
C ASN A 376 1.96 18.89 -35.41
N GLY A 377 1.14 18.12 -34.69
CA GLY A 377 1.10 16.66 -34.84
C GLY A 377 2.24 15.92 -34.13
N ALA A 378 2.94 16.57 -33.21
CA ALA A 378 3.86 15.87 -32.31
C ALA A 378 3.13 14.76 -31.54
N SER A 379 3.85 13.69 -31.20
CA SER A 379 3.26 12.59 -30.43
C SER A 379 4.30 11.92 -29.53
N ILE A 380 3.82 11.35 -28.43
CA ILE A 380 4.60 10.50 -27.52
C ILE A 380 3.80 9.19 -27.42
N LYS A 381 4.37 8.11 -27.93
CA LYS A 381 3.69 6.82 -28.08
C LYS A 381 4.60 5.66 -27.70
N ASP A 382 4.06 4.50 -27.37
CA ASP A 382 4.87 3.26 -27.32
C ASP A 382 5.23 2.76 -28.73
N SER A 383 5.96 1.64 -28.79
CA SER A 383 6.27 0.94 -30.03
C SER A 383 5.05 0.32 -30.73
N GLY A 384 3.94 0.10 -30.01
CA GLY A 384 2.67 -0.37 -30.56
C GLY A 384 1.77 0.75 -31.10
N GLY A 385 2.15 2.02 -30.94
CA GLY A 385 1.45 3.20 -31.43
C GLY A 385 0.40 3.80 -30.49
N LEU A 386 0.28 3.35 -29.24
CA LEU A 386 -0.63 3.96 -28.26
C LEU A 386 -0.04 5.24 -27.69
N ALA A 387 -0.89 6.26 -27.55
CA ALA A 387 -0.50 7.56 -27.00
C ALA A 387 -0.28 7.48 -25.50
N ALA A 388 0.84 8.03 -25.03
CA ALA A 388 1.17 8.06 -23.62
C ALA A 388 0.17 8.90 -22.81
N ASN A 389 -0.14 8.48 -21.58
CA ASN A 389 -0.82 9.28 -20.59
C ASN A 389 0.17 10.24 -19.90
N LEU A 390 0.01 11.54 -20.16
CA LEU A 390 0.93 12.59 -19.75
C LEU A 390 0.50 13.32 -18.46
N SER A 391 -0.57 12.87 -17.79
CA SER A 391 -1.10 13.55 -16.60
C SER A 391 -0.10 13.62 -15.44
N GLY A 392 0.76 12.61 -15.29
CA GLY A 392 1.81 12.55 -14.27
C GLY A 392 2.98 13.54 -14.49
N ALA A 393 2.99 14.27 -15.61
CA ALA A 393 4.00 15.30 -15.84
C ALA A 393 3.78 16.58 -15.02
N VAL A 394 2.55 16.83 -14.56
CA VAL A 394 2.21 18.01 -13.76
C VAL A 394 2.85 17.88 -12.38
N LYS A 395 3.79 18.79 -12.07
CA LYS A 395 4.54 18.77 -10.80
C LYS A 395 5.04 20.15 -10.46
N THR A 396 4.95 20.50 -9.16
CA THR A 396 5.57 21.70 -8.59
C THR A 396 6.91 21.36 -7.97
N PHE A 397 7.95 22.11 -8.32
CA PHE A 397 9.29 22.03 -7.76
C PHE A 397 9.41 23.10 -6.67
N SER A 398 8.94 22.80 -5.46
CA SER A 398 8.79 23.79 -4.36
C SER A 398 10.08 24.50 -3.93
N GLY A 399 11.25 23.98 -4.31
CA GLY A 399 12.54 24.60 -4.03
C GLY A 399 13.17 25.37 -5.20
N LEU A 400 12.57 25.35 -6.40
CA LEU A 400 13.11 25.98 -7.60
C LEU A 400 12.32 27.25 -7.94
N GLN A 401 12.99 28.40 -7.92
CA GLN A 401 12.40 29.71 -8.17
C GLN A 401 12.90 30.28 -9.49
N ILE A 402 12.08 31.09 -10.15
CA ILE A 402 12.48 31.89 -11.31
C ILE A 402 12.46 33.36 -10.93
N SER A 403 13.55 34.07 -11.22
CA SER A 403 13.63 35.52 -11.12
C SER A 403 14.11 36.14 -12.43
N THR A 404 13.27 36.99 -13.01
CA THR A 404 13.58 37.72 -14.25
C THR A 404 14.32 39.04 -14.00
N ALA A 405 14.59 39.36 -12.73
CA ALA A 405 15.41 40.52 -12.36
C ALA A 405 16.84 40.33 -12.90
N SER A 406 17.27 41.25 -13.75
CA SER A 406 18.63 41.24 -14.29
C SER A 406 19.65 41.36 -13.16
N THR A 407 20.54 40.37 -13.04
CA THR A 407 21.68 40.38 -12.10
C THR A 407 22.85 41.24 -12.59
N THR A 408 22.62 42.13 -13.58
CA THR A 408 23.66 43.09 -14.00
C THR A 408 24.10 43.90 -12.77
N PRO A 409 25.39 43.84 -12.38
CA PRO A 409 25.89 44.74 -11.34
C PRO A 409 25.61 46.17 -11.82
N THR A 410 24.84 46.93 -11.04
CA THR A 410 24.70 48.37 -11.26
C THR A 410 26.08 48.99 -11.13
N THR A 411 26.73 49.25 -12.26
CA THR A 411 28.00 49.96 -12.28
C THR A 411 27.71 51.44 -11.99
N PRO A 412 28.39 52.05 -11.00
CA PRO A 412 28.27 53.49 -10.74
C PRO A 412 28.71 54.33 -11.94
N THR A 413 28.08 55.49 -12.08
CA THR A 413 28.26 56.51 -13.12
C THR A 413 29.73 56.90 -13.42
N THR A 414 30.08 56.94 -14.71
CA THR A 414 31.24 57.61 -15.38
C THR A 414 31.32 59.10 -14.95
N PRO A 415 32.50 59.79 -14.81
CA PRO A 415 33.50 59.93 -15.89
C PRO A 415 35.00 60.12 -15.56
N THR A 416 35.91 59.70 -16.46
CA THR A 416 36.79 60.57 -17.32
C THR A 416 37.78 59.78 -18.19
N THR A 417 37.77 60.09 -19.50
CA THR A 417 38.88 60.29 -20.49
C THR A 417 39.87 59.16 -20.87
N PRO A 418 40.29 59.02 -22.16
CA PRO A 418 40.81 57.77 -22.74
C PRO A 418 42.32 57.74 -23.03
N THR A 419 42.94 56.55 -23.00
CA THR A 419 44.15 56.19 -23.79
C THR A 419 44.26 54.68 -24.06
N THR A 420 44.71 54.37 -25.28
CA THR A 420 44.90 53.12 -26.06
C THR A 420 46.10 52.24 -25.56
N PRO A 421 46.53 51.12 -26.20
CA PRO A 421 45.95 49.75 -26.32
C PRO A 421 46.82 48.58 -25.75
N THR A 422 46.17 47.42 -25.55
CA THR A 422 46.63 46.00 -25.62
C THR A 422 47.77 45.46 -24.74
N THR A 423 47.46 44.38 -24.00
CA THR A 423 48.39 43.27 -23.69
C THR A 423 47.60 41.95 -23.70
N PRO A 424 48.09 40.85 -24.31
CA PRO A 424 47.36 39.59 -24.39
C PRO A 424 47.15 38.96 -23.01
N SER A 425 45.92 38.58 -22.68
CA SER A 425 45.64 37.77 -21.49
C SER A 425 46.24 36.38 -21.64
N THR A 426 47.12 36.05 -20.71
CA THR A 426 47.59 34.68 -20.43
C THR A 426 46.40 33.72 -20.26
N PRO A 427 46.52 32.44 -20.64
CA PRO A 427 45.47 31.46 -20.42
C PRO A 427 45.10 31.42 -18.93
N SER A 428 43.81 31.54 -18.61
CA SER A 428 43.31 31.34 -17.27
C SER A 428 43.71 29.95 -16.80
N THR A 429 44.52 29.90 -15.74
CA THR A 429 44.73 28.69 -14.94
C THR A 429 43.36 28.12 -14.54
N PRO A 430 43.14 26.79 -14.65
CA PRO A 430 41.91 26.18 -14.16
C PRO A 430 41.76 26.51 -12.68
N SER A 431 40.61 27.09 -12.32
CA SER A 431 40.27 27.39 -10.93
C SER A 431 39.23 26.37 -10.54
N VAL A 432 39.51 25.59 -9.48
CA VAL A 432 38.59 24.57 -8.96
C VAL A 432 37.22 25.20 -8.72
N THR A 433 36.16 24.62 -9.28
CA THR A 433 34.80 25.12 -9.15
C THR A 433 34.10 24.43 -7.98
N THR A 434 33.33 25.20 -7.21
CA THR A 434 32.57 24.63 -6.09
C THR A 434 31.56 23.60 -6.61
N PRO A 435 31.57 22.35 -6.09
CA PRO A 435 30.63 21.33 -6.54
C PRO A 435 29.22 21.64 -6.06
N VAL A 436 28.23 21.26 -6.86
CA VAL A 436 26.81 21.39 -6.52
C VAL A 436 26.36 20.12 -5.81
N LEU A 437 25.91 20.26 -4.58
CA LEU A 437 25.26 19.21 -3.79
C LEU A 437 23.74 19.43 -3.86
N SER A 438 22.98 18.42 -4.23
CA SER A 438 21.52 18.44 -4.21
C SER A 438 20.99 17.32 -3.33
N VAL A 439 20.00 17.64 -2.51
CA VAL A 439 19.24 16.71 -1.66
C VAL A 439 17.77 16.83 -2.06
N ALA A 440 17.15 15.72 -2.43
CA ALA A 440 15.76 15.70 -2.91
C ALA A 440 14.74 15.94 -1.78
N ASP A 441 15.04 15.49 -0.57
CA ASP A 441 14.23 15.70 0.63
C ASP A 441 15.13 15.85 1.87
N ASN A 442 14.91 16.93 2.62
CA ASN A 442 15.66 17.27 3.82
C ASN A 442 15.07 16.65 5.10
N SER A 443 13.93 15.96 5.01
CA SER A 443 13.25 15.30 6.14
C SER A 443 12.76 13.91 5.75
N LEU A 444 13.54 12.89 6.09
CA LEU A 444 13.28 11.51 5.73
C LEU A 444 12.75 10.71 6.93
N TRP A 445 11.87 9.75 6.65
CA TRP A 445 11.34 8.82 7.65
C TRP A 445 11.70 7.39 7.28
N VAL A 446 12.27 6.65 8.25
CA VAL A 446 12.58 5.23 8.06
C VAL A 446 11.42 4.39 8.56
N ALA A 447 10.83 3.56 7.70
CA ALA A 447 9.67 2.74 8.01
C ALA A 447 10.03 1.41 8.71
N GLY A 448 9.41 1.09 9.86
CA GLY A 448 9.52 -0.24 10.50
C GLY A 448 10.87 -0.53 11.20
N ARG A 449 10.97 -1.61 12.00
CA ARG A 449 12.19 -1.94 12.79
C ARG A 449 13.36 -2.33 11.88
N GLY A 450 14.05 -1.33 11.36
CA GLY A 450 15.20 -1.46 10.48
C GLY A 450 14.91 -1.25 8.99
N GLY A 451 14.03 -0.30 8.67
CA GLY A 451 13.71 0.07 7.30
C GLY A 451 14.85 0.69 6.51
N GLN A 452 14.58 0.88 5.22
CA GLN A 452 15.44 1.55 4.27
C GLN A 452 14.78 2.82 3.76
N VAL A 453 15.57 3.86 3.49
CA VAL A 453 15.12 5.11 2.87
C VAL A 453 16.21 5.60 1.91
N ASP A 454 15.82 6.09 0.73
CA ASP A 454 16.74 6.73 -0.21
C ASP A 454 17.08 8.14 0.29
N LEU A 455 18.36 8.48 0.31
CA LEU A 455 18.84 9.81 0.67
C LEU A 455 18.62 10.85 -0.43
N GLY A 456 18.30 10.42 -1.66
CA GLY A 456 17.96 11.32 -2.78
C GLY A 456 19.05 12.35 -3.06
N THR A 457 20.32 11.97 -2.89
CA THR A 457 21.46 12.88 -2.98
C THR A 457 22.13 12.78 -4.34
N THR A 458 22.46 13.92 -4.95
CA THR A 458 23.31 13.98 -6.14
C THR A 458 24.42 15.00 -5.97
N VAL A 459 25.55 14.77 -6.63
CA VAL A 459 26.68 15.70 -6.62
C VAL A 459 27.19 15.90 -8.03
N THR A 460 27.34 17.15 -8.46
CA THR A 460 27.88 17.49 -9.77
C THR A 460 29.02 18.52 -9.63
N THR A 461 29.96 18.50 -10.57
CA THR A 461 30.97 19.55 -10.76
C THR A 461 30.88 20.08 -12.17
N THR A 462 31.26 21.34 -12.37
CA THR A 462 31.36 21.98 -13.68
C THR A 462 32.72 21.78 -14.34
N ASP A 463 33.75 21.37 -13.59
CA ASP A 463 35.06 20.97 -14.16
C ASP A 463 35.20 19.43 -14.21
N PRO A 464 35.24 18.82 -15.40
CA PRO A 464 35.34 17.37 -15.55
C PRO A 464 36.64 16.74 -15.03
N ASN A 465 37.70 17.53 -14.79
CA ASN A 465 38.98 17.01 -14.30
C ASN A 465 39.01 16.84 -12.76
N ASP A 466 38.07 17.45 -12.04
CA ASP A 466 38.06 17.49 -10.58
C ASP A 466 37.61 16.15 -9.98
N GLN A 467 38.34 15.71 -8.95
CA GLN A 467 37.89 14.59 -8.14
C GLN A 467 36.86 15.07 -7.12
N VAL A 468 35.62 14.64 -7.33
CA VAL A 468 34.50 15.01 -6.47
C VAL A 468 34.20 13.91 -5.47
N THR A 469 34.05 14.31 -4.21
CA THR A 469 33.64 13.43 -3.12
C THR A 469 32.47 14.02 -2.35
N LEU A 470 31.61 13.15 -1.84
CA LEU A 470 30.54 13.49 -0.90
C LEU A 470 30.95 13.04 0.50
N ASN A 471 31.02 13.98 1.43
CA ASN A 471 31.27 13.67 2.84
C ASN A 471 29.96 13.74 3.65
N ILE A 472 29.58 12.63 4.29
CA ILE A 472 28.39 12.50 5.13
C ILE A 472 28.83 12.37 6.60
N LYS A 473 28.41 13.32 7.43
CA LYS A 473 28.66 13.34 8.89
C LYS A 473 27.38 13.12 9.66
N GLY A 474 27.51 12.57 10.87
CA GLY A 474 26.39 12.45 11.81
C GLY A 474 25.62 11.13 11.71
N LEU A 475 26.08 10.19 10.89
CA LEU A 475 25.48 8.85 10.79
C LEU A 475 25.62 8.11 12.14
N PRO A 476 24.50 7.76 12.82
CA PRO A 476 24.52 6.98 14.04
C PRO A 476 25.08 5.57 13.83
N ARG A 477 25.59 4.97 14.92
CA ARG A 477 26.17 3.61 14.91
C ARG A 477 25.20 2.50 14.46
N TYR A 478 23.90 2.77 14.52
CA TYR A 478 22.84 1.85 14.13
C TYR A 478 22.35 2.09 12.71
N GLU A 479 22.90 3.05 11.96
CA GLU A 479 22.57 3.25 10.55
C GLU A 479 23.69 2.76 9.63
N THR A 480 23.38 2.57 8.35
CA THR A 480 24.31 2.14 7.30
C THR A 480 23.93 2.77 5.99
N ILE A 481 24.88 3.37 5.27
CA ILE A 481 24.67 3.81 3.90
C ILE A 481 25.06 2.69 2.95
N THR A 482 24.21 2.38 1.99
CA THR A 482 24.44 1.38 0.95
C THR A 482 24.37 2.07 -0.42
N THR A 483 25.41 1.93 -1.22
CA THR A 483 25.43 2.39 -2.62
C THR A 483 24.68 1.41 -3.51
N SER A 484 24.32 1.82 -4.72
CA SER A 484 23.57 0.99 -5.67
C SER A 484 24.26 -0.32 -6.07
N ASP A 485 25.59 -0.38 -6.00
CA ASP A 485 26.40 -1.58 -6.20
C ASP A 485 26.40 -2.53 -4.98
N GLY A 486 25.71 -2.16 -3.89
CA GLY A 486 25.60 -2.94 -2.66
C GLY A 486 26.70 -2.68 -1.63
N THR A 487 27.66 -1.78 -1.90
CA THR A 487 28.73 -1.44 -0.95
C THR A 487 28.19 -0.72 0.28
N LYS A 488 28.58 -1.18 1.48
CA LYS A 488 28.04 -0.68 2.76
C LYS A 488 29.07 0.15 3.52
N PHE A 489 28.66 1.31 4.00
CA PHE A 489 29.46 2.25 4.77
C PHE A 489 28.84 2.48 6.15
N ARG A 490 29.68 2.42 7.20
CA ARG A 490 29.32 2.69 8.59
C ARG A 490 30.37 3.60 9.23
N GLY A 491 29.95 4.39 10.22
CA GLY A 491 30.82 5.33 10.94
C GLY A 491 30.29 6.76 10.85
N SER A 492 30.73 7.62 11.76
CA SER A 492 30.19 8.99 11.92
C SER A 492 30.67 9.98 10.86
N ASN A 493 31.60 9.57 9.98
CA ASN A 493 32.14 10.37 8.88
C ASN A 493 32.46 9.44 7.71
N ILE A 494 31.67 9.53 6.63
CA ILE A 494 31.78 8.68 5.45
C ILE A 494 32.11 9.57 4.25
N THR A 495 33.09 9.17 3.44
CA THR A 495 33.44 9.86 2.19
C THR A 495 33.16 8.91 1.02
N LEU A 496 32.36 9.36 0.07
CA LEU A 496 31.95 8.63 -1.13
C LEU A 496 32.45 9.37 -2.37
N THR A 497 32.75 8.64 -3.44
CA THR A 497 33.06 9.22 -4.75
C THR A 497 31.77 9.62 -5.49
N SER A 498 31.83 10.57 -6.43
CA SER A 498 30.66 10.94 -7.25
C SER A 498 29.99 9.75 -7.93
N ALA A 499 30.77 8.83 -8.51
CA ALA A 499 30.24 7.62 -9.15
C ALA A 499 29.42 6.72 -8.20
N GLN A 500 29.79 6.67 -6.91
CA GLN A 500 29.05 5.93 -5.89
C GLN A 500 27.75 6.63 -5.49
N VAL A 501 27.68 7.96 -5.62
CA VAL A 501 26.49 8.75 -5.34
C VAL A 501 25.51 8.72 -6.51
N ASP A 502 26.01 8.73 -7.75
CA ASP A 502 25.20 8.79 -8.98
C ASP A 502 24.22 7.62 -9.14
N GLY A 503 24.56 6.47 -8.54
CA GLY A 503 23.70 5.29 -8.54
C GLY A 503 22.54 5.34 -7.52
N GLY A 504 22.53 6.33 -6.61
CA GLY A 504 21.62 6.41 -5.48
C GLY A 504 22.22 5.86 -4.19
N LEU A 505 21.79 6.44 -3.06
CA LEU A 505 22.29 6.09 -1.73
C LEU A 505 21.14 5.69 -0.82
N THR A 506 21.13 4.44 -0.38
CA THR A 506 20.11 3.93 0.54
C THR A 506 20.62 3.92 1.97
N LEU A 507 19.95 4.61 2.87
CA LEU A 507 20.16 4.51 4.31
C LEU A 507 19.34 3.34 4.86
N THR A 508 19.99 2.42 5.56
CA THR A 508 19.34 1.35 6.33
C THR A 508 19.48 1.63 7.81
N SER A 509 18.37 1.74 8.54
CA SER A 509 18.41 1.78 10.00
C SER A 509 18.46 0.36 10.56
N SER A 510 19.07 0.19 11.71
CA SER A 510 19.00 -1.01 12.55
C SER A 510 18.70 -0.64 13.99
N TYR A 511 18.13 0.55 14.22
CA TYR A 511 17.74 1.01 15.53
C TYR A 511 16.67 0.09 16.14
N LYS A 512 16.94 -0.40 17.35
CA LYS A 512 16.05 -1.32 18.10
C LYS A 512 15.52 -0.71 19.41
N GLY A 513 15.84 0.55 19.69
CA GLY A 513 15.42 1.22 20.92
C GLY A 513 13.96 1.65 20.90
N GLY A 514 13.41 1.98 22.08
CA GLY A 514 12.00 2.37 22.23
C GLY A 514 11.67 3.82 21.85
N GLY A 515 12.68 4.66 21.59
CA GLY A 515 12.49 6.07 21.21
C GLY A 515 12.25 6.28 19.72
N GLN A 516 12.11 7.54 19.32
CA GLN A 516 12.08 7.99 17.91
C GLN A 516 13.31 8.89 17.68
N PRO A 517 14.53 8.32 17.63
CA PRO A 517 15.70 9.15 17.48
C PRO A 517 15.66 9.85 16.12
N VAL A 518 16.17 11.08 16.14
CA VAL A 518 16.31 11.92 14.95
C VAL A 518 17.79 12.14 14.74
N ALA A 519 18.29 11.75 13.57
CA ALA A 519 19.67 11.95 13.16
C ALA A 519 19.75 13.09 12.15
N ASN A 520 20.64 14.05 12.39
CA ASN A 520 20.92 15.13 11.44
C ASN A 520 22.19 14.77 10.69
N LEU A 521 22.02 14.31 9.45
CA LEU A 521 23.13 14.00 8.56
C LEU A 521 23.57 15.30 7.88
N THR A 522 24.83 15.69 8.09
CA THR A 522 25.43 16.84 7.40
C THR A 522 26.22 16.36 6.19
N LEU A 523 25.82 16.79 5.01
CA LEU A 523 26.41 16.43 3.73
C LEU A 523 27.21 17.61 3.19
N THR A 524 28.42 17.36 2.69
CA THR A 524 29.28 18.37 2.07
C THR A 524 30.00 17.74 0.88
N ALA A 525 29.78 18.29 -0.32
CA ALA A 525 30.53 17.89 -1.49
C ALA A 525 31.85 18.65 -1.56
N THR A 526 32.93 17.99 -1.96
CA THR A 526 34.26 18.60 -2.13
C THR A 526 34.84 18.19 -3.48
N ALA A 527 35.21 19.18 -4.28
CA ALA A 527 35.96 19.02 -5.51
C ALA A 527 37.44 19.30 -5.24
N LYS A 528 38.31 18.45 -5.77
CA LYS A 528 39.75 18.62 -5.70
C LYS A 528 40.36 18.47 -7.09
N ASP A 529 41.05 19.50 -7.54
CA ASP A 529 41.80 19.47 -8.79
C ASP A 529 43.04 18.56 -8.61
N PRO A 530 43.17 17.47 -9.38
CA PRO A 530 44.28 16.53 -9.24
C PRO A 530 45.62 17.08 -9.76
N ILE A 531 45.61 18.16 -10.53
CA ILE A 531 46.79 18.79 -11.15
C ILE A 531 47.32 19.92 -10.25
N THR A 532 46.44 20.84 -9.83
CA THR A 532 46.83 21.99 -9.00
C THR A 532 46.80 21.69 -7.50
N GLY A 533 45.95 20.75 -7.08
CA GLY A 533 45.71 20.42 -5.69
C GLY A 533 44.71 21.34 -4.99
N ASP A 534 44.13 22.31 -5.70
CA ASP A 534 43.12 23.22 -5.19
C ASP A 534 41.85 22.49 -4.79
N VAL A 535 41.16 22.99 -3.75
CA VAL A 535 39.98 22.35 -3.17
C VAL A 535 38.86 23.38 -3.01
N ALA A 536 37.66 23.05 -3.47
CA ALA A 536 36.44 23.79 -3.17
C ALA A 536 35.35 22.87 -2.61
N SER A 537 34.56 23.38 -1.66
CA SER A 537 33.51 22.62 -0.99
C SER A 537 32.16 23.33 -1.10
N SER A 538 31.11 22.56 -1.31
CA SER A 538 29.73 23.05 -1.31
C SER A 538 29.35 23.61 0.06
N THR A 539 28.32 24.46 0.12
CA THR A 539 27.65 24.74 1.39
C THR A 539 27.11 23.44 1.99
N PRO A 540 27.28 23.18 3.31
CA PRO A 540 26.74 21.98 3.93
C PRO A 540 25.21 21.93 3.84
N GLN A 541 24.65 20.78 3.51
CA GLN A 541 23.21 20.53 3.58
C GLN A 541 22.91 19.52 4.69
N THR A 542 21.73 19.64 5.29
CA THR A 542 21.30 18.74 6.38
C THR A 542 20.09 17.92 5.94
N ILE A 543 20.18 16.60 6.13
CA ILE A 543 19.06 15.67 6.06
C ILE A 543 18.71 15.26 7.48
N THR A 544 17.45 15.48 7.86
CA THR A 544 16.89 15.02 9.12
C THR A 544 16.28 13.65 8.90
N VAL A 545 16.84 12.61 9.50
CA VAL A 545 16.34 11.23 9.41
C VAL A 545 15.65 10.89 10.71
N THR A 546 14.36 10.57 10.63
CA THR A 546 13.57 10.15 11.78
C THR A 546 13.39 8.63 11.74
N ASP A 547 14.01 7.95 12.70
CA ASP A 547 13.84 6.52 12.88
C ASP A 547 12.43 6.19 13.39
N PRO A 548 11.92 4.99 13.11
CA PRO A 548 10.58 4.62 13.51
C PRO A 548 10.49 4.45 15.01
N GLN A 549 9.40 4.95 15.59
CA GLN A 549 9.05 4.65 16.96
C GLN A 549 8.71 3.16 17.05
N VAL A 550 9.41 2.40 17.91
CA VAL A 550 8.76 1.21 18.46
C VAL A 550 7.58 1.75 19.25
N ARG A 551 6.35 1.33 18.92
CA ARG A 551 5.19 1.62 19.77
C ARG A 551 5.47 1.06 21.15
N THR A 552 6.07 1.87 22.02
CA THR A 552 6.13 1.63 23.45
C THR A 552 4.69 1.71 23.89
N THR A 553 4.13 0.60 24.36
CA THR A 553 3.12 0.66 25.39
C THR A 553 3.70 1.54 26.49
N THR A 554 3.30 2.80 26.54
CA THR A 554 3.50 3.61 27.74
C THR A 554 2.71 2.92 28.84
N ASN A 555 3.41 2.13 29.67
CA ASN A 555 3.07 2.11 31.07
C ASN A 555 3.27 3.54 31.54
N GLN A 556 2.20 4.33 31.57
CA GLN A 556 2.20 5.50 32.43
C GLN A 556 2.36 4.99 33.85
N THR A 557 3.58 5.02 34.37
CA THR A 557 3.75 5.16 35.80
C THR A 557 3.32 6.58 36.11
N VAL A 558 2.06 6.75 36.53
CA VAL A 558 1.63 7.98 37.18
C VAL A 558 2.40 8.06 38.48
N THR A 559 3.47 8.85 38.49
CA THR A 559 3.97 9.41 39.74
C THR A 559 2.94 10.44 40.19
N ASN A 560 2.37 10.17 41.35
CA ASN A 560 1.42 11.03 42.04
C ASN A 560 2.12 12.37 42.36
N PRO A 561 1.67 13.54 41.86
CA PRO A 561 2.17 14.80 42.38
C PRO A 561 1.59 14.99 43.78
N SER A 562 2.50 15.02 44.73
CA SER A 562 2.31 15.50 46.08
C SER A 562 1.47 16.79 46.14
N SER A 563 0.58 16.81 47.14
CA SER A 563 -0.02 17.97 47.79
C SER A 563 0.68 19.30 47.52
N SER A 564 -0.07 20.26 46.96
CA SER A 564 0.20 21.68 47.21
C SER A 564 -1.09 22.37 47.64
N THR A 565 -0.94 23.08 48.75
CA THR A 565 -1.92 23.87 49.50
C THR A 565 -2.38 25.10 48.72
N GLY A 566 -3.69 25.39 48.74
CA GLY A 566 -4.24 26.65 48.26
C GLY A 566 -5.70 26.82 48.68
N THR A 567 -5.93 27.75 49.60
CA THR A 567 -7.19 28.18 50.22
C THR A 567 -8.03 29.10 49.32
N ASP A 568 -9.35 28.93 49.29
CA ASP A 568 -10.41 29.98 49.40
C ASP A 568 -11.81 29.34 49.19
N THR A 569 -12.66 29.22 50.22
CA THR A 569 -13.75 30.13 50.68
C THR A 569 -15.00 30.25 49.78
N GLY A 570 -16.18 29.99 50.37
CA GLY A 570 -17.50 30.40 49.88
C GLY A 570 -18.52 29.27 49.84
N GLU A 571 -19.27 29.02 50.93
CA GLU A 571 -20.71 29.36 51.07
C GLU A 571 -21.64 28.45 50.23
N SER A 572 -22.27 27.41 50.78
CA SER A 572 -23.39 27.32 51.75
C SER A 572 -24.80 27.37 51.12
N ASP A 573 -25.60 26.38 51.56
CA ASP A 573 -27.07 26.38 51.69
C ASP A 573 -27.90 26.17 50.40
N HIS A 574 -28.97 25.37 50.33
CA HIS A 574 -29.92 24.77 51.29
C HIS A 574 -30.36 23.37 50.75
N GLY A 575 -30.61 22.31 51.54
CA GLY A 575 -31.85 22.08 52.32
C GLY A 575 -33.09 22.10 51.42
N VAL A 576 -33.96 21.10 51.24
CA VAL A 576 -34.75 20.26 52.17
C VAL A 576 -35.44 19.20 51.26
N GLY A 577 -35.60 17.91 51.55
CA GLY A 577 -36.44 17.36 52.62
C GLY A 577 -37.18 16.09 52.15
N TRP A 578 -37.02 15.01 52.92
CA TRP A 578 -38.08 14.11 53.42
C TRP A 578 -38.87 13.24 52.40
N GLN A 579 -39.25 11.96 52.64
CA GLN A 579 -39.08 10.98 53.71
C GLN A 579 -39.69 9.67 53.16
N SER A 580 -39.10 8.53 53.51
CA SER A 580 -39.60 7.17 53.23
C SER A 580 -41.00 6.90 53.77
N GLN A 581 -41.75 5.95 53.18
CA GLN A 581 -42.30 4.77 53.90
C GLN A 581 -42.96 3.71 52.98
N HIS A 582 -42.44 2.49 53.12
CA HIS A 582 -43.07 1.16 53.25
C HIS A 582 -44.04 0.50 52.22
N ARG A 583 -43.61 -0.73 51.87
CA ARG A 583 -44.31 -2.04 51.84
C ARG A 583 -45.33 -2.34 50.72
N GLY A 584 -45.24 -3.57 50.22
CA GLY A 584 -46.42 -4.39 49.94
C GLY A 584 -46.36 -5.23 48.66
N SER A 585 -46.31 -6.54 48.85
CA SER A 585 -46.44 -7.57 47.81
C SER A 585 -47.93 -7.85 47.47
N VAL A 586 -48.17 -8.61 46.38
CA VAL A 586 -49.25 -9.59 46.12
C VAL A 586 -50.08 -9.38 44.82
N ALA A 587 -49.84 -10.31 43.88
CA ALA A 587 -50.72 -11.12 42.99
C ALA A 587 -51.84 -10.57 42.05
N SER A 588 -51.80 -11.13 40.83
CA SER A 588 -52.90 -11.75 40.06
C SER A 588 -53.88 -10.91 39.21
N GLY A 589 -53.73 -11.01 37.88
CA GLY A 589 -54.84 -11.32 36.93
C GLY A 589 -55.32 -10.21 35.98
N GLY A 590 -55.33 -10.49 34.66
CA GLY A 590 -56.34 -9.94 33.72
C GLY A 590 -55.86 -8.95 32.64
N THR A 591 -55.62 -9.49 31.44
CA THR A 591 -56.07 -9.07 30.09
C THR A 591 -56.18 -7.57 29.70
N THR A 592 -55.38 -7.22 28.67
CA THR A 592 -55.62 -6.29 27.55
C THR A 592 -56.00 -4.83 27.84
N THR A 593 -55.03 -3.92 27.65
CA THR A 593 -55.22 -2.67 26.89
C THR A 593 -53.86 -2.30 26.28
N THR A 594 -53.80 -2.28 24.95
CA THR A 594 -52.68 -1.76 24.17
C THR A 594 -52.64 -0.24 24.28
N ARG A 595 -51.49 0.30 24.67
CA ARG A 595 -51.15 1.71 24.40
C ARG A 595 -49.71 1.77 23.90
N THR A 596 -49.60 1.64 22.59
CA THR A 596 -48.47 2.12 21.80
C THR A 596 -48.36 3.64 21.97
N SER A 597 -47.21 4.14 22.43
CA SER A 597 -46.60 5.37 21.92
C SER A 597 -45.34 5.72 22.71
N GLN A 598 -44.38 6.26 21.95
CA GLN A 598 -43.15 6.96 22.34
C GLN A 598 -41.86 6.14 22.31
N GLY A 599 -41.28 6.13 21.11
CA GLY A 599 -39.93 5.65 20.81
C GLY A 599 -39.66 5.66 19.30
N SER A 600 -40.13 6.68 18.58
CA SER A 600 -39.85 6.87 17.14
C SER A 600 -39.99 8.36 16.80
N ALA A 601 -38.92 9.11 17.02
CA ALA A 601 -38.76 10.47 16.50
C ALA A 601 -37.26 10.77 16.47
N LEU A 602 -36.59 10.30 15.41
CA LEU A 602 -35.29 10.75 14.88
C LEU A 602 -34.89 9.85 13.70
N PHE A 603 -35.79 9.64 12.72
CA PHE A 603 -35.45 9.00 11.45
C PHE A 603 -36.45 9.33 10.31
N SER A 604 -37.01 10.55 10.30
CA SER A 604 -37.88 11.02 9.21
C SER A 604 -37.56 12.41 8.65
N GLU A 605 -36.34 12.94 8.81
CA GLU A 605 -35.96 14.25 8.24
C GLU A 605 -34.86 14.22 7.15
N ILE A 606 -34.42 13.03 6.70
CA ILE A 606 -33.52 12.92 5.52
C ILE A 606 -34.18 12.09 4.41
N ARG A 607 -35.49 12.24 4.23
CA ARG A 607 -36.19 11.65 3.07
C ARG A 607 -36.95 12.66 2.20
N ASP A 608 -37.05 13.92 2.62
CA ASP A 608 -37.78 14.95 1.88
C ASP A 608 -36.91 15.94 1.07
N LEU A 609 -35.60 15.69 0.91
CA LEU A 609 -34.74 16.52 0.05
C LEU A 609 -34.32 15.86 -1.29
N VAL A 610 -34.92 14.74 -1.69
CA VAL A 610 -34.70 14.13 -3.02
C VAL A 610 -36.02 13.83 -3.77
N ALA A 611 -37.18 13.97 -3.14
CA ALA A 611 -38.47 13.61 -3.75
C ALA A 611 -39.21 14.76 -4.46
N ASN A 612 -38.49 15.62 -5.21
CA ASN A 612 -39.17 16.61 -6.08
C ASN A 612 -38.65 16.62 -7.52
N ARG A 613 -38.85 15.50 -8.25
CA ARG A 613 -39.17 15.46 -9.70
C ARG A 613 -39.96 14.18 -10.05
N GLY A 614 -41.28 14.28 -9.89
CA GLY A 614 -42.40 13.59 -10.58
C GLY A 614 -42.35 12.15 -11.13
N VAL A 615 -43.32 11.34 -10.64
CA VAL A 615 -44.28 10.43 -11.35
C VAL A 615 -43.70 9.12 -11.96
N ALA A 616 -44.20 7.89 -11.79
CA ALA A 616 -45.44 7.29 -11.28
C ALA A 616 -45.28 5.77 -10.92
N THR A 617 -46.11 5.30 -9.95
CA THR A 617 -46.79 3.98 -9.78
C THR A 617 -45.99 2.66 -9.98
N SER A 618 -46.04 1.62 -9.13
CA SER A 618 -47.12 1.07 -8.29
C SER A 618 -46.54 0.06 -7.27
N ALA A 619 -47.17 -0.01 -6.09
CA ALA A 619 -46.82 -0.89 -4.97
C ALA A 619 -47.41 -2.32 -5.08
N SER A 620 -46.78 -3.32 -4.43
CA SER A 620 -47.39 -4.26 -3.47
C SER A 620 -46.40 -5.34 -2.95
N PRO A 621 -46.67 -5.99 -1.79
CA PRO A 621 -45.68 -6.27 -0.74
C PRO A 621 -45.34 -7.77 -0.57
N ILE A 622 -44.26 -8.07 0.18
CA ILE A 622 -44.01 -9.42 0.71
C ILE A 622 -43.88 -9.37 2.23
N THR A 623 -44.69 -10.23 2.85
CA THR A 623 -44.89 -10.52 4.26
C THR A 623 -43.63 -11.00 4.99
N ALA A 624 -43.39 -10.46 6.18
CA ALA A 624 -42.40 -10.98 7.12
C ALA A 624 -42.92 -12.23 7.83
N ALA A 625 -42.11 -13.30 7.83
CA ALA A 625 -42.25 -14.42 8.74
C ALA A 625 -41.16 -14.33 9.80
N ASP A 626 -41.61 -14.38 11.04
CA ASP A 626 -40.86 -14.34 12.29
C ASP A 626 -40.04 -15.62 12.46
N SER A 627 -38.77 -15.49 12.86
CA SER A 627 -38.04 -16.57 13.52
C SER A 627 -37.06 -16.00 14.54
N SER A 628 -37.36 -16.33 15.79
CA SER A 628 -36.60 -16.06 17.00
C SER A 628 -35.30 -16.87 17.05
N HIS A 629 -34.18 -16.21 17.37
CA HIS A 629 -33.07 -16.61 18.26
C HIS A 629 -31.76 -15.99 17.76
N ALA A 630 -31.30 -14.91 18.40
CA ALA A 630 -29.92 -14.45 18.30
C ALA A 630 -29.48 -13.89 19.66
N SER A 631 -28.67 -14.66 20.37
CA SER A 631 -27.99 -14.23 21.59
C SER A 631 -26.61 -13.68 21.24
N GLY A 632 -26.43 -12.36 21.42
CA GLY A 632 -25.17 -11.72 21.85
C GLY A 632 -24.05 -11.51 20.82
N SER A 633 -23.93 -10.27 20.30
CA SER A 633 -22.65 -9.52 20.13
C SER A 633 -22.76 -8.21 19.31
N THR A 634 -23.96 -7.68 19.03
CA THR A 634 -24.12 -6.50 18.13
C THR A 634 -23.96 -5.13 18.78
N ALA A 635 -23.71 -5.01 20.09
CA ALA A 635 -23.69 -3.71 20.75
C ALA A 635 -22.37 -2.93 20.56
N SER A 636 -21.23 -3.61 20.42
CA SER A 636 -19.90 -2.98 20.26
C SER A 636 -19.60 -2.53 18.83
N SER A 637 -20.25 -3.12 17.82
CA SER A 637 -20.11 -2.68 16.43
C SER A 637 -20.89 -1.40 16.14
N LEU A 638 -22.08 -1.22 16.74
CA LEU A 638 -22.93 -0.03 16.55
C LEU A 638 -22.31 1.25 17.13
N ALA A 639 -21.58 1.15 18.26
CA ALA A 639 -20.87 2.29 18.85
C ALA A 639 -19.71 2.78 17.96
N SER A 640 -18.96 1.83 17.37
CA SER A 640 -17.86 2.13 16.44
C SER A 640 -18.37 2.69 15.10
N GLN A 641 -19.53 2.18 14.63
CA GLN A 641 -20.22 2.67 13.42
C GLN A 641 -20.75 4.10 13.59
N SER A 642 -21.20 4.47 14.78
CA SER A 642 -21.68 5.83 15.09
C SER A 642 -20.55 6.89 15.08
N PHE A 643 -19.34 6.50 15.50
CA PHE A 643 -18.17 7.39 15.50
C PHE A 643 -17.61 7.64 14.09
N ALA A 644 -17.63 6.64 13.20
CA ALA A 644 -17.20 6.80 11.82
C ALA A 644 -18.09 7.77 11.03
N LEU A 645 -19.42 7.69 11.24
CA LEU A 645 -20.40 8.61 10.66
C LEU A 645 -20.26 10.05 11.18
N LEU A 646 -19.94 10.24 12.46
CA LEU A 646 -19.71 11.57 13.04
C LEU A 646 -18.43 12.23 12.49
N ASN A 647 -17.34 11.47 12.34
CA ASN A 647 -16.11 11.97 11.73
C ASN A 647 -16.29 12.30 10.24
N GLN A 648 -17.14 11.55 9.53
CA GLN A 648 -17.48 11.83 8.14
C GLN A 648 -18.36 13.09 7.99
N HIS A 649 -19.23 13.37 8.97
CA HIS A 649 -20.03 14.60 9.02
C HIS A 649 -19.18 15.85 9.34
N LEU A 650 -18.19 15.72 10.23
CA LEU A 650 -17.28 16.79 10.61
C LEU A 650 -16.24 17.11 9.51
N ALA A 651 -15.88 16.14 8.67
CA ALA A 651 -14.98 16.35 7.53
C ALA A 651 -15.68 16.98 6.29
N GLY A 652 -17.02 16.98 6.25
CA GLY A 652 -17.81 17.45 5.10
C GLY A 652 -18.32 18.89 5.17
N ASN A 653 -18.25 19.56 6.33
CA ASN A 653 -18.78 20.92 6.52
C ASN A 653 -17.66 21.91 6.87
N THR A 654 -17.27 22.75 5.91
CA THR A 654 -16.38 23.90 6.15
C THR A 654 -17.16 25.02 6.86
N GLY A 655 -17.10 25.02 8.20
CA GLY A 655 -17.56 26.10 9.04
C GLY A 655 -16.72 26.16 10.33
N ARG A 656 -16.19 27.35 10.63
CA ARG A 656 -15.24 27.68 11.70
C ARG A 656 -15.57 26.98 13.04
N VAL A 657 -14.63 26.20 13.59
CA VAL A 657 -14.73 25.59 14.93
C VAL A 657 -13.72 26.26 15.87
N ASP A 658 -14.21 26.77 17.00
CA ASP A 658 -13.40 27.34 18.09
C ASP A 658 -12.62 26.24 18.84
N PRO A 659 -11.37 26.47 19.26
CA PRO A 659 -10.52 25.45 19.85
C PRO A 659 -10.85 25.29 21.34
N GLY A 660 -11.80 24.42 21.66
CA GLY A 660 -12.12 24.16 23.05
C GLY A 660 -13.18 23.10 23.27
N GLN A 661 -12.96 21.86 22.81
CA GLN A 661 -13.54 20.64 23.41
C GLN A 661 -13.05 19.38 22.67
N ILE A 662 -11.98 18.76 23.17
CA ILE A 662 -11.75 17.31 23.00
C ILE A 662 -11.34 16.77 24.37
N MET A 663 -12.23 15.96 24.97
CA MET A 663 -11.91 15.06 26.08
C MET A 663 -12.15 13.63 25.60
N ALA A 664 -11.15 12.77 25.79
CA ALA A 664 -11.20 11.34 25.50
C ALA A 664 -12.02 10.57 26.56
N PRO A 665 -12.54 9.38 26.21
CA PRO A 665 -12.37 8.29 27.15
C PRO A 665 -11.97 6.93 26.55
N VAL A 666 -11.40 6.14 27.46
CA VAL A 666 -10.64 4.90 27.37
C VAL A 666 -11.55 3.68 27.25
N SER A 667 -11.15 2.71 26.41
CA SER A 667 -11.72 1.35 26.36
C SER A 667 -11.06 0.44 27.40
N ASN A 668 -11.85 -0.19 28.27
CA ASN A 668 -11.43 -1.37 29.05
C ASN A 668 -12.45 -2.49 28.84
N ALA A 669 -12.02 -3.61 28.29
CA ALA A 669 -12.76 -4.86 28.32
C ALA A 669 -11.78 -6.01 28.53
N ASN A 670 -11.84 -6.64 29.71
CA ASN A 670 -11.88 -8.10 29.88
C ASN A 670 -11.77 -8.43 31.37
N THR A 671 -12.76 -9.15 31.90
CA THR A 671 -12.61 -10.41 32.67
C THR A 671 -13.96 -10.81 33.26
N TRP A 672 -14.48 -11.97 32.87
CA TRP A 672 -15.39 -12.75 33.72
C TRP A 672 -14.69 -14.05 34.10
N ALA A 673 -14.24 -14.12 35.34
CA ALA A 673 -13.92 -15.36 36.02
C ALA A 673 -14.50 -15.27 37.44
N GLN A 674 -15.33 -16.27 37.75
CA GLN A 674 -15.67 -16.77 39.09
C GLN A 674 -16.48 -15.86 40.03
N GLY A 675 -17.70 -16.35 40.32
CA GLY A 675 -18.16 -16.67 41.67
C GLY A 675 -17.95 -15.65 42.80
N SER A 676 -19.06 -15.33 43.46
CA SER A 676 -19.19 -14.70 44.79
C SER A 676 -19.48 -13.21 44.78
N SER A 677 -20.77 -12.93 44.96
CA SER A 677 -21.34 -11.78 45.66
C SER A 677 -20.44 -11.24 46.80
N PHE A 678 -20.32 -9.91 46.90
CA PHE A 678 -20.59 -9.04 48.06
C PHE A 678 -19.74 -7.75 47.99
N LEU A 679 -20.37 -6.61 47.69
CA LEU A 679 -19.95 -5.26 48.11
C LEU A 679 -21.26 -4.46 48.33
N THR A 680 -21.85 -4.50 49.53
CA THR A 680 -21.73 -3.48 50.58
C THR A 680 -21.37 -2.07 50.10
N ARG A 681 -22.33 -1.16 50.33
CA ARG A 681 -22.24 0.29 50.19
C ARG A 681 -21.09 0.90 51.02
N PRO A 682 -20.54 2.04 50.60
CA PRO A 682 -19.37 2.65 51.21
C PRO A 682 -19.72 3.38 52.52
N GLN A 683 -18.86 3.22 53.52
CA GLN A 683 -18.71 4.13 54.64
C GLN A 683 -17.24 4.58 54.67
N HIS A 684 -17.08 5.90 54.55
CA HIS A 684 -15.90 6.73 54.82
C HIS A 684 -14.69 6.65 53.90
#